data_AF-A0A8S1L3V9-F1
#
_entry.id   AF-A0A8S1L3V9-F1
#
_cell.length_a   1.000
_cell.length_b   1.000
_cell.length_c   1.000
_cell.angle_alpha   90.00
_cell.angle_beta   90.00
_cell.angle_gamma   90.00
#
_symmetry.space_group_name_H-M   'P 1'
#
loop_
_entity.id
_entity.type
_entity.pdbx_description
1 polymer ?
#
loop_
_entity_poly.entity_id
_entity_poly.type
_entity_poly.pdbx_seq_one_letter_code
_entity_poly.pdbx_strand_id
1 'polypeptide(L)'
;MHQNDQNQANIDFNQQYTLEDEKYYKLPNLIVGNFKGQRTHINYQQDIKKLDDDLKDIAESTVLKLRDYAKVWDVDSTNQKQRYYFNIPPTSFLHKIKEFELPKNFQAYEYNAVSNLSEKQIKEMYETGTFEVPSKQFPIPYVWQISSWVIKGSQNIKTSKYLDLARAYKAYRTWLAYIAQEKDEIGRNISLRSAIYNIGIRPLVIFSIFFGFKEMYSYVEEQKILSLIETQRQLELKKLQNINIELYKYLQLKPGDYKNVEAKQKYEDLQQCQNQFEIERNGIKLQMQNLYDIQTEKKTLLETEDEEIIEQHEHLQEQINQLQSDFVKKYNLFIDKNIDINLQIELAEYLAQKQFWEKTKYSKPIVNQIISLGDCLRLYDYHYDIYQAKYNSAIKRFKEQIKQQHKIKSNFQQFVDEETQKFKKDVKKQLKQQFVSNFQEDMKLLNLPEIQVYEQFQKCKKQMRDNFKQMRIQQKMENKEASIKLVVSKRLFPPYEVYQERNRFYLRRYKDYHIDSSKAGWKLKLIGIRYYVWTINIIFWLSANAVSGPIGIKALIKKEKFKPDVTIDSITGQVMPSSFTVTPLIIKFFQVLEGMKNSRCHFENSADTGLFGKNLYRVFNLMEVYIFRFLLVGILGVLIILPIIILSNVVISTLLAFTAWLWIPVTIIIRILFNVLIYDTDVCRRREKDIIWRSPNWFPLIINIFDFLILGILNTVYCLFKLLLWHPFWITFMAIFAQMRFYTRSFYDSFTIIIIKLLGRVPSSENNIAWKISGPGLSRQYFYGIKLPQVLILVQAELEKKMLNLYKQKLINLINKPSLELKQKINPFFQLFNAQFSFDDPACRYLTNQLDKQIDERLSLFPSLKHQIRFTEDELKFILKQVKSFVKKQIILKDMKSYIWDTYYVQKGDYNLLCEKIMVAIFGQAVLDPFEDIEMRFQLNVSQNFDFISKIDRVLDGDLLFQLPCDYQIQPKKQGGNDIVQKKFISYQHVLQEVWNWQNLKQNQSSLNSKRNRCLINYSIDPKE
;
A
#
# COMPACT_ATOMS: atom_id res chain seq x y z
N MET A 1 -10.67 6.26 -57.56
CA MET A 1 -9.81 5.93 -56.39
C MET A 1 -9.94 4.45 -56.00
N HIS A 2 -10.11 3.55 -56.99
CA HIS A 2 -10.35 2.11 -56.79
C HIS A 2 -9.25 1.22 -57.42
N GLN A 3 -8.08 1.78 -57.73
CA GLN A 3 -6.98 1.06 -58.41
C GLN A 3 -5.66 1.03 -57.64
N ASN A 4 -5.59 1.52 -56.39
CA ASN A 4 -4.38 1.44 -55.57
C ASN A 4 -4.42 0.39 -54.43
N ASP A 5 -5.52 -0.34 -54.26
CA ASP A 5 -5.64 -1.38 -53.22
C ASP A 5 -5.07 -2.75 -53.66
N GLN A 6 -4.59 -2.89 -54.90
CA GLN A 6 -4.04 -4.16 -55.43
C GLN A 6 -2.51 -4.29 -55.31
N ASN A 7 -1.81 -3.33 -54.68
CA ASN A 7 -0.36 -3.38 -54.48
C ASN A 7 0.09 -3.54 -53.02
N GLN A 8 -0.76 -4.09 -52.13
CA GLN A 8 -0.24 -4.76 -50.93
C GLN A 8 0.22 -6.16 -51.33
N ALA A 9 1.53 -6.24 -51.52
CA ALA A 9 2.32 -7.38 -51.95
C ALA A 9 1.93 -8.70 -51.28
N ASN A 10 2.16 -9.80 -52.02
CA ASN A 10 2.51 -11.11 -51.51
C ASN A 10 3.58 -10.98 -50.40
N ILE A 11 3.14 -10.78 -49.16
CA ILE A 11 4.00 -10.92 -47.99
C ILE A 11 3.92 -12.40 -47.63
N ASP A 12 5.01 -13.10 -47.87
CA ASP A 12 5.21 -14.44 -47.34
C ASP A 12 5.14 -14.37 -45.81
N PHE A 13 4.02 -14.81 -45.23
CA PHE A 13 3.75 -14.74 -43.79
C PHE A 13 4.71 -15.60 -42.96
N ASN A 14 5.61 -16.35 -43.60
CA ASN A 14 6.71 -17.10 -43.00
C ASN A 14 8.02 -16.30 -42.84
N GLN A 15 8.11 -15.06 -43.33
CA GLN A 15 9.30 -14.25 -43.10
C GLN A 15 9.41 -13.84 -41.62
N GLN A 16 10.51 -14.25 -40.97
CA GLN A 16 10.92 -13.71 -39.68
C GLN A 16 11.08 -12.21 -39.81
N TYR A 17 10.17 -11.43 -39.22
CA TYR A 17 10.34 -9.99 -39.10
C TYR A 17 10.84 -9.69 -37.69
N THR A 18 11.96 -8.97 -37.60
CA THR A 18 12.42 -8.42 -36.34
C THR A 18 11.87 -7.00 -36.22
N LEU A 19 11.42 -6.61 -35.02
CA LEU A 19 11.04 -5.22 -34.73
C LEU A 19 12.25 -4.25 -34.77
N GLU A 20 13.41 -4.69 -35.25
CA GLU A 20 14.65 -3.94 -35.32
C GLU A 20 15.03 -3.58 -36.77
N ASP A 21 14.33 -4.13 -37.78
CA ASP A 21 14.60 -3.81 -39.19
C ASP A 21 14.14 -2.39 -39.55
N GLU A 22 15.10 -1.51 -39.86
CA GLU A 22 14.88 -0.11 -40.29
C GLU A 22 13.98 0.01 -41.53
N LYS A 23 13.85 -1.06 -42.32
CA LYS A 23 12.99 -1.15 -43.51
C LYS A 23 11.49 -0.93 -43.22
N TYR A 24 11.06 -1.09 -41.96
CA TYR A 24 9.65 -0.92 -41.53
C TYR A 24 9.37 0.43 -40.85
N TYR A 25 10.37 1.32 -40.73
CA TYR A 25 10.28 2.61 -40.02
C TYR A 25 10.65 3.80 -40.91
N LYS A 26 10.20 3.84 -42.17
CA LYS A 26 10.36 5.06 -42.98
C LYS A 26 9.59 6.18 -42.26
N LEU A 27 10.31 7.14 -41.69
CA LEU A 27 9.81 8.41 -41.15
C LEU A 27 10.07 9.53 -42.17
N PRO A 28 9.39 10.69 -42.11
CA PRO A 28 9.70 11.82 -42.97
C PRO A 28 11.15 12.29 -42.79
N ASN A 29 11.71 12.99 -43.77
CA ASN A 29 13.05 13.56 -43.60
C ASN A 29 13.04 14.64 -42.51
N LEU A 30 14.13 14.76 -41.76
CA LEU A 30 14.31 15.86 -40.81
C LEU A 30 14.81 17.10 -41.55
N ILE A 31 14.11 18.22 -41.36
CA ILE A 31 14.49 19.55 -41.86
C ILE A 31 14.78 20.49 -40.70
N VAL A 32 15.39 21.64 -40.99
CA VAL A 32 15.65 22.67 -39.97
C VAL A 32 14.36 23.45 -39.67
N GLY A 33 13.91 23.43 -38.42
CA GLY A 33 12.74 24.16 -37.93
C GLY A 33 13.10 25.39 -37.10
N ASN A 34 12.16 26.31 -36.88
CA ASN A 34 12.35 27.39 -35.88
C ASN A 34 12.05 26.92 -34.45
N PHE A 35 12.38 27.76 -33.45
CA PHE A 35 12.12 27.50 -32.03
C PHE A 35 10.63 27.43 -31.63
N LYS A 36 9.71 27.70 -32.56
CA LYS A 36 8.26 27.53 -32.39
C LYS A 36 7.74 26.24 -33.06
N GLY A 37 8.63 25.38 -33.58
CA GLY A 37 8.25 24.15 -34.28
C GLY A 37 7.64 24.38 -35.67
N GLN A 38 7.72 25.59 -36.23
CA GLN A 38 7.18 25.92 -37.55
C GLN A 38 8.27 25.91 -38.62
N ARG A 39 7.90 25.58 -39.86
CA ARG A 39 8.78 25.65 -41.03
C ARG A 39 9.37 27.04 -41.17
N THR A 40 10.67 27.11 -41.37
CA THR A 40 11.28 28.31 -41.92
C THR A 40 11.46 28.09 -43.41
N HIS A 41 10.46 28.50 -44.19
CA HIS A 41 10.79 28.84 -45.57
C HIS A 41 11.14 30.31 -45.75
N ILE A 42 10.62 31.30 -44.98
CA ILE A 42 10.91 32.71 -45.34
C ILE A 42 11.15 33.74 -44.20
N ASN A 43 10.73 33.60 -42.94
CA ASN A 43 10.67 34.80 -42.06
C ASN A 43 11.65 34.98 -40.89
N TYR A 44 12.67 34.13 -40.69
CA TYR A 44 13.60 34.36 -39.56
C TYR A 44 14.43 35.64 -39.72
N GLN A 45 14.86 35.96 -40.94
CA GLN A 45 15.57 37.21 -41.25
C GLN A 45 14.69 38.47 -41.06
N GLN A 46 13.37 38.37 -41.23
CA GLN A 46 12.47 39.51 -41.01
C GLN A 46 12.27 39.83 -39.52
N ASP A 47 12.31 38.81 -38.66
CA ASP A 47 12.21 39.01 -37.20
C ASP A 47 13.56 39.39 -36.58
N ILE A 48 14.70 38.90 -37.10
CA ILE A 48 16.03 39.42 -36.73
C ILE A 48 16.17 40.90 -37.08
N LYS A 49 15.65 41.33 -38.24
CA LYS A 49 15.69 42.74 -38.67
C LYS A 49 14.99 43.71 -37.71
N LYS A 50 14.10 43.23 -36.83
CA LYS A 50 13.37 44.03 -35.83
C LYS A 50 14.08 44.15 -34.47
N LEU A 51 15.15 43.39 -34.23
CA LEU A 51 15.96 43.48 -33.02
C LEU A 51 16.91 44.69 -33.11
N ASP A 52 17.34 45.24 -31.98
CA ASP A 52 18.41 46.25 -31.94
C ASP A 52 19.70 45.66 -32.52
N ASP A 53 20.54 46.51 -33.14
CA ASP A 53 21.74 46.08 -33.87
C ASP A 53 22.71 45.25 -33.01
N ASP A 54 22.85 45.58 -31.72
CA ASP A 54 23.66 44.84 -30.75
C ASP A 54 23.15 43.40 -30.48
N LEU A 55 21.85 43.16 -30.67
CA LEU A 55 21.21 41.86 -30.45
C LEU A 55 21.13 41.03 -31.73
N LYS A 56 21.30 41.64 -32.91
CA LYS A 56 21.27 40.93 -34.20
C LYS A 56 22.41 39.93 -34.30
N ASP A 57 23.65 40.36 -34.01
CA ASP A 57 24.83 39.49 -34.11
C ASP A 57 24.76 38.31 -33.13
N ILE A 58 24.24 38.55 -31.92
CA ILE A 58 24.05 37.51 -30.90
C ILE A 58 22.94 36.55 -31.34
N ALA A 59 21.81 37.04 -31.83
CA ALA A 59 20.71 36.22 -32.31
C ALA A 59 21.15 35.37 -33.53
N GLU A 60 21.83 35.96 -34.51
CA GLU A 60 22.33 35.26 -35.70
C GLU A 60 23.34 34.18 -35.35
N SER A 61 24.34 34.48 -34.49
CA SER A 61 25.32 33.49 -34.06
C SER A 61 24.69 32.36 -33.22
N THR A 62 23.68 32.67 -32.41
CA THR A 62 22.96 31.69 -31.58
C THR A 62 22.12 30.76 -32.44
N VAL A 63 21.45 31.28 -33.47
CA VAL A 63 20.65 30.49 -34.41
C VAL A 63 21.51 29.61 -35.30
N LEU A 64 22.66 30.12 -35.77
CA LEU A 64 23.63 29.32 -36.51
C LEU A 64 24.14 28.14 -35.67
N LYS A 65 24.45 28.36 -34.38
CA LYS A 65 24.89 27.30 -33.46
C LYS A 65 23.79 26.30 -33.09
N LEU A 66 22.52 26.72 -33.08
CA LEU A 66 21.38 25.87 -32.73
C LEU A 66 20.73 25.19 -33.94
N ARG A 67 21.10 25.60 -35.17
CA ARG A 67 20.58 25.08 -36.44
C ARG A 67 20.74 23.56 -36.56
N ASP A 68 21.85 23.02 -36.08
CA ASP A 68 22.14 21.58 -36.16
C ASP A 68 21.29 20.74 -35.18
N TYR A 69 20.70 21.39 -34.16
CA TYR A 69 19.91 20.75 -33.12
C TYR A 69 18.40 20.97 -33.29
N ALA A 70 17.97 22.04 -33.94
CA ALA A 70 16.57 22.38 -34.18
C ALA A 70 16.00 21.64 -35.41
N LYS A 71 16.04 20.31 -35.39
CA LYS A 71 15.50 19.44 -36.44
C LYS A 71 14.01 19.15 -36.19
N VAL A 72 13.17 19.31 -37.21
CA VAL A 72 11.72 19.08 -37.21
C VAL A 72 11.35 18.15 -38.36
N TRP A 73 10.31 17.34 -38.22
CA TRP A 73 9.86 16.43 -39.28
C TRP A 73 9.22 17.16 -40.47
N ASP A 74 9.64 16.81 -41.69
CA ASP A 74 9.13 17.40 -42.93
C ASP A 74 7.78 16.78 -43.35
N VAL A 75 6.70 17.23 -42.73
CA VAL A 75 5.35 16.65 -42.92
C VAL A 75 4.51 17.31 -44.03
N ASP A 76 4.77 18.58 -44.38
CA ASP A 76 4.06 19.36 -45.42
C ASP A 76 4.77 19.48 -46.79
N SER A 77 5.97 18.90 -47.00
CA SER A 77 6.59 18.87 -48.35
C SER A 77 5.87 17.90 -49.29
N THR A 78 5.09 16.98 -48.72
CA THR A 78 4.14 16.13 -49.43
C THR A 78 2.81 16.88 -49.51
N ASN A 79 2.45 17.32 -50.72
CA ASN A 79 1.19 18.01 -51.05
C ASN A 79 0.00 17.53 -50.18
N GLN A 80 -0.50 18.44 -49.34
CA GLN A 80 -1.58 18.25 -48.39
C GLN A 80 -2.82 17.63 -49.07
N LYS A 81 -2.99 16.31 -48.87
CA LYS A 81 -4.26 15.54 -48.93
C LYS A 81 -4.08 14.05 -48.61
N GLN A 82 -2.85 13.53 -48.56
CA GLN A 82 -2.61 12.10 -48.29
C GLN A 82 -2.23 11.86 -46.82
N ARG A 83 -2.94 10.94 -46.15
CA ARG A 83 -2.60 10.47 -44.79
C ARG A 83 -1.23 9.80 -44.83
N TYR A 84 -0.39 10.05 -43.82
CA TYR A 84 0.89 9.36 -43.68
C TYR A 84 0.66 7.94 -43.17
N TYR A 85 1.06 6.91 -43.93
CA TYR A 85 0.87 5.50 -43.60
C TYR A 85 2.15 4.86 -43.04
N PHE A 86 2.06 4.31 -41.83
CA PHE A 86 3.13 3.54 -41.19
C PHE A 86 3.04 2.07 -41.61
N ASN A 87 4.18 1.40 -41.77
CA ASN A 87 4.24 -0.03 -42.06
C ASN A 87 4.05 -0.83 -40.76
N ILE A 88 2.78 -1.02 -40.37
CA ILE A 88 2.41 -1.78 -39.16
C ILE A 88 2.81 -3.26 -39.33
N PRO A 89 3.24 -3.96 -38.27
CA PRO A 89 3.49 -5.40 -38.32
C PRO A 89 2.32 -6.21 -38.91
N PRO A 90 2.61 -7.30 -39.64
CA PRO A 90 1.58 -8.19 -40.17
C PRO A 90 0.77 -8.84 -39.04
N THR A 91 -0.45 -9.25 -39.36
CA THR A 91 -1.40 -9.85 -38.41
C THR A 91 -1.90 -11.19 -38.91
N SER A 92 -2.45 -11.97 -37.99
CA SER A 92 -3.34 -13.07 -38.33
C SER A 92 -4.83 -12.67 -38.53
N PHE A 93 -5.23 -11.42 -38.24
CA PHE A 93 -6.62 -10.91 -38.30
C PHE A 93 -6.87 -9.95 -39.48
N LEU A 94 -7.33 -10.48 -40.62
CA LEU A 94 -7.60 -9.70 -41.84
C LEU A 94 -8.97 -9.01 -41.86
N HIS A 95 -9.94 -9.51 -41.10
CA HIS A 95 -11.30 -8.96 -41.03
C HIS A 95 -11.77 -8.85 -39.58
N LYS A 96 -12.65 -7.88 -39.31
CA LYS A 96 -13.26 -7.69 -37.99
C LYS A 96 -14.10 -8.91 -37.65
N ILE A 97 -13.67 -9.70 -36.68
CA ILE A 97 -14.45 -10.80 -36.13
C ILE A 97 -15.66 -10.18 -35.43
N LYS A 98 -16.89 -10.55 -35.80
CA LYS A 98 -18.11 -10.08 -35.11
C LYS A 98 -17.96 -10.35 -33.62
N GLU A 99 -18.25 -9.35 -32.80
CA GLU A 99 -18.24 -9.48 -31.33
C GLU A 99 -19.08 -10.70 -30.94
N PHE A 100 -18.67 -11.40 -29.88
CA PHE A 100 -19.44 -12.50 -29.31
C PHE A 100 -20.77 -11.93 -28.79
N GLU A 101 -21.79 -11.88 -29.66
CA GLU A 101 -23.09 -11.34 -29.30
C GLU A 101 -23.74 -12.28 -28.29
N LEU A 102 -24.01 -11.75 -27.10
CA LEU A 102 -24.87 -12.39 -26.14
C LEU A 102 -26.27 -12.55 -26.76
N PRO A 103 -27.00 -13.65 -26.46
CA PRO A 103 -28.44 -13.64 -26.64
C PRO A 103 -28.99 -12.44 -25.88
N LYS A 104 -29.43 -11.41 -26.63
CA LYS A 104 -30.13 -10.26 -26.07
C LYS A 104 -31.39 -10.80 -25.40
N ASN A 105 -31.53 -10.50 -24.11
CA ASN A 105 -32.68 -10.79 -23.23
C ASN A 105 -32.48 -11.97 -22.26
N PHE A 106 -31.72 -11.75 -21.19
CA PHE A 106 -31.86 -12.54 -19.95
C PHE A 106 -32.12 -11.71 -18.68
N GLN A 107 -32.14 -10.37 -18.78
CA GLN A 107 -32.54 -9.48 -17.67
C GLN A 107 -34.06 -9.17 -17.68
N ALA A 108 -34.89 -10.10 -18.14
CA ALA A 108 -36.29 -10.02 -17.78
C ALA A 108 -36.36 -10.41 -16.30
N TYR A 109 -36.50 -9.42 -15.41
CA TYR A 109 -36.94 -9.67 -14.04
C TYR A 109 -38.15 -10.60 -14.14
N GLU A 110 -38.01 -11.85 -13.69
CA GLU A 110 -39.15 -12.74 -13.55
C GLU A 110 -40.04 -12.12 -12.48
N TYR A 111 -40.99 -11.30 -12.94
CA TYR A 111 -42.15 -10.91 -12.17
C TYR A 111 -42.98 -12.18 -12.05
N ASN A 112 -42.69 -12.95 -11.01
CA ASN A 112 -43.61 -13.99 -10.56
C ASN A 112 -44.93 -13.28 -10.21
N ALA A 113 -46.01 -13.69 -10.87
CA ALA A 113 -47.34 -13.23 -10.53
C ALA A 113 -47.54 -13.50 -9.03
N VAL A 114 -48.07 -12.50 -8.33
CA VAL A 114 -48.27 -12.51 -6.88
C VAL A 114 -49.11 -13.74 -6.51
N SER A 115 -48.46 -14.80 -6.03
CA SER A 115 -49.07 -16.08 -5.69
C SER A 115 -49.04 -16.31 -4.19
N ASN A 116 -49.94 -17.17 -3.69
CA ASN A 116 -49.91 -17.61 -2.30
C ASN A 116 -48.77 -18.63 -2.09
N LEU A 117 -48.27 -18.73 -0.86
CA LEU A 117 -47.20 -19.65 -0.47
C LEU A 117 -47.70 -21.11 -0.44
N SER A 118 -46.91 -22.06 -0.93
CA SER A 118 -47.24 -23.50 -0.92
C SER A 118 -46.93 -24.20 0.41
N GLU A 119 -47.57 -25.34 0.70
CA GLU A 119 -47.32 -26.07 1.95
C GLU A 119 -45.88 -26.61 2.07
N LYS A 120 -45.26 -26.97 0.94
CA LYS A 120 -43.82 -27.34 0.88
C LYS A 120 -42.94 -26.16 1.26
N GLN A 121 -43.23 -24.97 0.70
CA GLN A 121 -42.51 -23.74 1.04
C GLN A 121 -42.66 -23.40 2.52
N ILE A 122 -43.86 -23.49 3.08
CA ILE A 122 -44.11 -23.23 4.50
C ILE A 122 -43.33 -24.20 5.41
N LYS A 123 -43.16 -25.47 5.00
CA LYS A 123 -42.36 -26.46 5.73
C LYS A 123 -40.86 -26.13 5.67
N GLU A 124 -40.34 -25.75 4.50
CA GLU A 124 -38.95 -25.30 4.32
C GLU A 124 -38.66 -24.06 5.17
N MET A 125 -39.59 -23.08 5.18
CA MET A 125 -39.49 -21.91 6.06
C MET A 125 -39.36 -22.31 7.54
N TYR A 126 -40.11 -23.31 8.00
CA TYR A 126 -40.05 -23.78 9.39
C TYR A 126 -38.74 -24.49 9.74
N GLU A 127 -38.16 -25.25 8.81
CA GLU A 127 -36.95 -26.02 9.07
C GLU A 127 -35.69 -25.14 9.04
N THR A 128 -35.59 -24.25 8.04
CA THR A 128 -34.35 -23.52 7.73
C THR A 128 -34.50 -22.00 7.66
N GLY A 129 -35.72 -21.45 7.70
CA GLY A 129 -35.98 -20.01 7.52
C GLY A 129 -35.86 -19.55 6.07
N THR A 130 -35.76 -20.51 5.15
CA THR A 130 -35.60 -20.29 3.70
C THR A 130 -36.59 -21.17 2.95
N PHE A 131 -36.97 -20.79 1.73
CA PHE A 131 -37.92 -21.57 0.92
C PHE A 131 -37.66 -21.42 -0.57
N GLU A 132 -38.00 -22.47 -1.32
CA GLU A 132 -37.81 -22.52 -2.77
C GLU A 132 -39.02 -22.01 -3.53
N VAL A 133 -38.81 -21.03 -4.42
CA VAL A 133 -39.79 -20.56 -5.39
C VAL A 133 -39.34 -21.04 -6.77
N PRO A 134 -40.13 -21.86 -7.48
CA PRO A 134 -39.77 -22.33 -8.81
C PRO A 134 -39.60 -21.14 -9.77
N SER A 135 -38.51 -21.14 -10.52
CA SER A 135 -38.34 -20.24 -11.66
C SER A 135 -39.23 -20.74 -12.81
N LYS A 136 -39.83 -19.83 -13.59
CA LYS A 136 -40.54 -20.20 -14.82
C LYS A 136 -39.58 -20.40 -15.99
N GLN A 137 -38.40 -19.77 -15.92
CA GLN A 137 -37.38 -19.77 -16.96
C GLN A 137 -36.29 -20.83 -16.77
N PHE A 138 -35.96 -21.16 -15.52
CA PHE A 138 -34.83 -22.03 -15.21
C PHE A 138 -35.27 -23.32 -14.49
N PRO A 139 -34.63 -24.46 -14.78
CA PRO A 139 -34.95 -25.74 -14.13
C PRO A 139 -34.57 -25.78 -12.63
N ILE A 140 -33.83 -24.79 -12.14
CA ILE A 140 -33.38 -24.65 -10.76
C ILE A 140 -34.27 -23.62 -10.03
N PRO A 141 -34.82 -23.91 -8.85
CA PRO A 141 -35.63 -22.95 -8.10
C PRO A 141 -34.80 -21.81 -7.47
N TYR A 142 -35.44 -20.67 -7.17
CA TYR A 142 -34.87 -19.62 -6.33
C TYR A 142 -35.11 -19.90 -4.86
N VAL A 143 -34.09 -19.87 -4.03
CA VAL A 143 -34.21 -19.89 -2.57
C VAL A 143 -34.32 -18.47 -2.04
N TRP A 144 -35.42 -18.21 -1.35
CA TRP A 144 -35.70 -16.96 -0.67
C TRP A 144 -35.44 -17.10 0.83
N GLN A 145 -34.77 -16.12 1.41
CA GLN A 145 -34.57 -16.00 2.85
C GLN A 145 -35.60 -15.04 3.42
N ILE A 146 -36.32 -15.49 4.44
CA ILE A 146 -37.16 -14.61 5.23
C ILE A 146 -36.29 -13.95 6.29
N SER A 147 -36.59 -12.69 6.59
CA SER A 147 -36.03 -12.01 7.73
C SER A 147 -36.13 -12.87 8.98
N SER A 148 -34.99 -13.10 9.63
CA SER A 148 -34.88 -13.86 10.88
C SER A 148 -35.69 -13.29 12.05
N TRP A 149 -36.23 -12.07 11.90
CA TRP A 149 -37.24 -11.52 12.81
C TRP A 149 -38.55 -12.29 12.71
N VAL A 150 -38.97 -12.64 11.49
CA VAL A 150 -40.25 -13.27 11.17
C VAL A 150 -40.18 -14.79 11.34
N ILE A 151 -39.26 -15.49 10.65
CA ILE A 151 -39.00 -16.93 10.88
C ILE A 151 -37.50 -17.17 10.84
N LYS A 152 -36.97 -17.92 11.80
CA LYS A 152 -35.53 -18.20 11.91
C LYS A 152 -35.18 -19.61 11.46
N GLY A 153 -36.07 -20.58 11.66
CA GLY A 153 -35.90 -21.98 11.29
C GLY A 153 -35.36 -22.84 12.44
N SER A 154 -35.91 -24.04 12.60
CA SER A 154 -35.60 -24.95 13.72
C SER A 154 -34.12 -25.32 13.83
N GLN A 155 -33.42 -25.49 12.70
CA GLN A 155 -31.98 -25.80 12.68
C GLN A 155 -31.15 -24.60 13.15
N ASN A 156 -31.49 -23.39 12.68
CA ASN A 156 -30.81 -22.16 13.07
C ASN A 156 -31.09 -21.78 14.54
N ILE A 157 -32.25 -22.16 15.08
CA ILE A 157 -32.57 -22.03 16.51
C ILE A 157 -31.64 -22.93 17.35
N LYS A 158 -31.38 -24.18 16.94
CA LYS A 158 -30.42 -25.08 17.62
C LYS A 158 -28.99 -24.53 17.58
N THR A 159 -28.53 -24.07 16.42
CA THR A 159 -27.19 -23.45 16.28
C THR A 159 -27.04 -22.21 17.16
N SER A 160 -28.09 -21.38 17.26
CA SER A 160 -28.12 -20.21 18.14
C SER A 160 -27.95 -20.58 19.62
N LYS A 161 -28.55 -21.71 20.07
CA LYS A 161 -28.40 -22.20 21.44
C LYS A 161 -26.95 -22.57 21.76
N TYR A 162 -26.27 -23.30 20.87
CA TYR A 162 -24.86 -23.68 21.08
C TYR A 162 -23.92 -22.48 21.10
N LEU A 163 -24.17 -21.47 20.25
CA LEU A 163 -23.43 -20.21 20.27
C LEU A 163 -23.63 -19.44 21.59
N ASP A 164 -24.85 -19.40 22.10
CA ASP A 164 -25.14 -18.73 23.37
C ASP A 164 -24.48 -19.46 24.57
N LEU A 165 -24.40 -20.79 24.56
CA LEU A 165 -23.62 -21.57 25.55
C LEU A 165 -22.11 -21.33 25.45
N ALA A 166 -21.55 -21.23 24.24
CA ALA A 166 -20.14 -20.90 24.05
C ALA A 166 -19.80 -19.49 24.56
N ARG A 167 -20.73 -18.53 24.46
CA ARG A 167 -20.61 -17.19 25.04
C ARG A 167 -20.59 -17.22 26.57
N ALA A 168 -21.37 -18.09 27.20
CA ALA A 168 -21.33 -18.29 28.66
C ALA A 168 -19.95 -18.78 29.11
N TYR A 169 -19.35 -19.75 28.40
CA TYR A 169 -18.00 -20.23 28.67
C TYR A 169 -16.93 -19.15 28.47
N LYS A 170 -17.05 -18.32 27.43
CA LYS A 170 -16.16 -17.17 27.22
C LYS A 170 -16.25 -16.17 28.39
N ALA A 171 -17.47 -15.88 28.86
CA ALA A 171 -17.72 -14.97 29.98
C ALA A 171 -17.05 -15.46 31.28
N TYR A 172 -17.08 -16.76 31.54
CA TYR A 172 -16.35 -17.40 32.65
C TYR A 172 -14.84 -17.16 32.56
N ARG A 173 -14.26 -17.25 31.36
CA ARG A 173 -12.83 -17.05 31.20
C ARG A 173 -12.40 -15.59 31.34
N THR A 174 -13.22 -14.65 30.86
CA THR A 174 -12.99 -13.21 31.03
C THR A 174 -13.13 -12.75 32.48
N TRP A 175 -13.94 -13.43 33.28
CA TRP A 175 -14.08 -13.17 34.72
C TRP A 175 -12.73 -13.33 35.45
N LEU A 176 -11.99 -14.40 35.16
CA LEU A 176 -10.63 -14.61 35.69
C LEU A 176 -9.61 -13.57 35.20
N ALA A 177 -9.77 -13.10 33.95
CA ALA A 177 -8.86 -12.11 33.37
C ALA A 177 -9.05 -10.69 33.93
N TYR A 178 -10.27 -10.33 34.37
CA TYR A 178 -10.60 -9.01 34.89
C TYR A 178 -9.84 -8.64 36.18
N ILE A 179 -9.37 -9.65 36.92
CA ILE A 179 -8.55 -9.49 38.12
C ILE A 179 -7.10 -9.08 37.76
N ALA A 180 -6.60 -9.44 36.57
CA ALA A 180 -5.16 -9.47 36.28
C ALA A 180 -4.68 -8.78 34.99
N GLN A 181 -5.56 -8.36 34.06
CA GLN A 181 -5.12 -7.89 32.73
C GLN A 181 -4.86 -6.37 32.62
N GLU A 182 -3.63 -6.01 32.20
CA GLU A 182 -3.18 -4.65 31.82
C GLU A 182 -3.12 -4.39 30.29
N LYS A 183 -3.44 -5.41 29.47
CA LYS A 183 -2.97 -5.44 28.08
C LYS A 183 -3.79 -4.60 27.09
N ASP A 184 -5.08 -4.39 27.32
CA ASP A 184 -5.93 -3.61 26.42
C ASP A 184 -6.22 -2.22 26.99
N GLU A 185 -6.23 -1.18 26.14
CA GLU A 185 -6.48 0.21 26.57
C GLU A 185 -7.81 0.36 27.31
N ILE A 186 -8.83 -0.42 26.92
CA ILE A 186 -10.14 -0.47 27.58
C ILE A 186 -10.04 -1.18 28.93
N GLY A 187 -9.24 -2.24 29.03
CA GLY A 187 -9.00 -2.98 30.26
C GLY A 187 -8.24 -2.17 31.31
N ARG A 188 -7.34 -1.26 30.89
CA ARG A 188 -6.67 -0.33 31.81
C ARG A 188 -7.67 0.55 32.53
N ASN A 189 -8.59 1.19 31.82
CA ASN A 189 -9.53 2.16 32.41
C ASN A 189 -10.48 1.54 33.44
N ILE A 190 -10.88 0.29 33.23
CA ILE A 190 -11.87 -0.41 34.07
C ILE A 190 -11.19 -1.40 35.03
N SER A 191 -9.87 -1.30 35.23
CA SER A 191 -9.16 -2.10 36.22
C SER A 191 -9.31 -1.51 37.62
N LEU A 192 -9.28 -2.36 38.64
CA LEU A 192 -9.23 -1.94 40.05
C LEU A 192 -8.04 -0.98 40.32
N ARG A 193 -6.90 -1.23 39.67
CA ARG A 193 -5.70 -0.39 39.75
C ARG A 193 -5.94 1.02 39.20
N SER A 194 -6.61 1.14 38.05
CA SER A 194 -7.00 2.44 37.48
C SER A 194 -8.01 3.16 38.36
N ALA A 195 -8.94 2.43 38.98
CA ALA A 195 -9.92 3.01 39.88
C ALA A 195 -9.24 3.69 41.08
N ILE A 196 -8.29 2.99 41.72
CA ILE A 196 -7.49 3.55 42.83
C ILE A 196 -6.66 4.77 42.37
N TYR A 197 -6.06 4.70 41.19
CA TYR A 197 -5.30 5.82 40.62
C TYR A 197 -6.16 7.07 40.37
N ASN A 198 -7.37 6.89 39.81
CA ASN A 198 -8.30 8.01 39.55
C ASN A 198 -8.78 8.69 40.84
N ILE A 199 -8.97 7.92 41.93
CA ILE A 199 -9.34 8.48 43.24
C ILE A 199 -8.25 9.46 43.74
N GLY A 200 -6.98 9.12 43.59
CA GLY A 200 -5.88 9.96 44.06
C GLY A 200 -5.64 11.23 43.22
N ILE A 201 -5.74 11.14 41.89
CA ILE A 201 -5.23 12.19 41.00
C ILE A 201 -6.31 13.15 40.48
N ARG A 202 -7.54 12.68 40.27
CA ARG A 202 -8.62 13.52 39.70
C ARG A 202 -8.98 14.76 40.53
N PRO A 203 -8.95 14.73 41.89
CA PRO A 203 -9.14 15.94 42.68
C PRO A 203 -8.13 17.06 42.38
N LEU A 204 -6.86 16.72 42.15
CA LEU A 204 -5.82 17.70 41.82
C LEU A 204 -6.06 18.35 40.45
N VAL A 205 -6.63 17.59 39.51
CA VAL A 205 -7.03 18.11 38.19
C VAL A 205 -8.18 19.10 38.32
N ILE A 206 -9.15 18.85 39.20
CA ILE A 206 -10.28 19.75 39.43
C ILE A 206 -9.78 21.13 39.88
N PHE A 207 -8.83 21.19 40.81
CA PHE A 207 -8.22 22.46 41.22
C PHE A 207 -7.45 23.15 40.07
N SER A 208 -6.75 22.37 39.23
CA SER A 208 -5.99 22.91 38.10
C SER A 208 -6.87 23.58 37.06
N ILE A 209 -8.11 23.11 36.88
CA ILE A 209 -9.08 23.68 35.93
C ILE A 209 -9.41 25.13 36.27
N PHE A 210 -9.52 25.48 37.56
CA PHE A 210 -9.88 26.85 37.98
C PHE A 210 -8.69 27.81 37.96
N PHE A 211 -7.56 27.40 38.56
CA PHE A 211 -6.45 28.33 38.82
C PHE A 211 -5.32 28.24 37.79
N GLY A 212 -5.21 27.10 37.10
CA GLY A 212 -4.07 26.79 36.24
C GLY A 212 -2.83 26.50 37.08
N PHE A 213 -2.57 25.22 37.35
CA PHE A 213 -1.30 24.82 37.96
C PHE A 213 -0.15 24.96 36.98
N LYS A 214 1.08 24.93 37.53
CA LYS A 214 2.30 24.90 36.74
C LYS A 214 2.33 23.61 35.93
N GLU A 215 2.18 23.73 34.63
CA GLU A 215 2.20 22.61 33.69
C GLU A 215 3.45 22.73 32.83
N MET A 216 4.44 21.89 33.13
CA MET A 216 5.62 21.74 32.30
C MET A 216 5.66 20.32 31.73
N TYR A 217 6.01 20.21 30.45
CA TYR A 217 6.29 18.92 29.84
C TYR A 217 7.79 18.79 29.64
N SER A 218 8.28 17.55 29.77
CA SER A 218 9.69 17.24 29.55
C SER A 218 9.86 16.57 28.20
N TYR A 219 10.46 17.25 27.25
CA TYR A 219 10.75 16.66 25.96
C TYR A 219 12.14 16.02 25.97
N VAL A 220 12.18 14.72 25.68
CA VAL A 220 13.44 14.03 25.41
C VAL A 220 13.52 13.76 23.92
N GLU A 221 14.49 14.37 23.27
CA GLU A 221 14.84 14.03 21.91
C GLU A 221 15.62 12.72 21.93
N GLU A 222 14.91 11.59 22.02
CA GLU A 222 15.53 10.27 22.20
C GLU A 222 16.55 9.97 21.10
N GLN A 223 16.32 10.48 19.88
CA GLN A 223 17.26 10.35 18.76
C GLN A 223 18.59 11.03 19.03
N LYS A 224 18.59 12.20 19.68
CA LYS A 224 19.80 12.96 20.03
C LYS A 224 20.57 12.29 21.18
N ILE A 225 19.87 11.73 22.17
CA ILE A 225 20.55 10.91 23.21
C ILE A 225 21.15 9.66 22.59
N LEU A 226 20.39 8.96 21.75
CA LEU A 226 20.87 7.75 21.07
C LEU A 226 22.09 8.05 20.20
N SER A 227 22.11 9.19 19.49
CA SER A 227 23.29 9.60 18.71
C SER A 227 24.49 9.90 19.60
N LEU A 228 24.32 10.63 20.71
CA LEU A 228 25.41 10.95 21.64
C LEU A 228 26.03 9.71 22.28
N ILE A 229 25.18 8.75 22.69
CA ILE A 229 25.65 7.49 23.29
C ILE A 229 26.34 6.61 22.28
N GLU A 230 25.83 6.60 21.05
CA GLU A 230 26.50 5.90 19.96
C GLU A 230 27.87 6.53 19.65
N THR A 231 27.99 7.86 19.69
CA THR A 231 29.29 8.54 19.58
C THR A 231 30.23 8.17 20.74
N GLN A 232 29.74 8.16 21.98
CA GLN A 232 30.54 7.77 23.15
C GLN A 232 30.97 6.29 23.06
N ARG A 233 30.09 5.41 22.58
CA ARG A 233 30.42 4.00 22.31
C ARG A 233 31.58 3.85 21.37
N GLN A 234 31.55 4.61 20.30
CA GLN A 234 32.60 4.59 19.32
C GLN A 234 33.89 5.13 19.90
N LEU A 235 33.85 6.19 20.71
CA LEU A 235 35.04 6.71 21.41
C LEU A 235 35.65 5.69 22.39
N GLU A 236 34.83 4.93 23.13
CA GLU A 236 35.32 3.88 24.04
C GLU A 236 35.92 2.71 23.27
N LEU A 237 35.29 2.28 22.16
CA LEU A 237 35.85 1.25 21.28
C LEU A 237 37.15 1.72 20.60
N LYS A 238 37.25 3.01 20.22
CA LYS A 238 38.46 3.62 19.64
C LYS A 238 39.67 3.55 20.58
N LYS A 239 39.48 3.67 21.89
CA LYS A 239 40.58 3.63 22.88
C LYS A 239 41.23 2.25 23.01
N LEU A 240 40.60 1.20 22.47
CA LEU A 240 40.96 -0.20 22.73
C LEU A 240 41.68 -0.88 21.55
N GLN A 241 41.79 -0.25 20.37
CA GLN A 241 42.33 -0.92 19.18
C GLN A 241 43.87 -0.88 19.10
N ASN A 242 44.47 -2.04 19.35
CA ASN A 242 45.82 -2.43 18.91
C ASN A 242 45.78 -3.74 18.09
N ILE A 243 44.65 -4.05 17.44
CA ILE A 243 44.45 -5.29 16.66
C ILE A 243 44.41 -4.94 15.18
N ASN A 244 45.21 -5.66 14.38
CA ASN A 244 45.55 -5.45 12.97
C ASN A 244 44.47 -4.74 12.14
N ILE A 245 44.80 -3.55 11.62
CA ILE A 245 43.92 -2.67 10.83
C ILE A 245 44.37 -2.65 9.35
N GLU A 246 45.21 -3.59 8.97
CA GLU A 246 45.98 -3.54 7.72
C GLU A 246 45.08 -3.58 6.47
N LEU A 247 44.00 -4.38 6.48
CA LEU A 247 43.03 -4.40 5.37
C LEU A 247 42.31 -3.04 5.22
N TYR A 248 42.00 -2.39 6.34
CA TYR A 248 41.28 -1.13 6.34
C TYR A 248 42.18 0.06 6.00
N LYS A 249 43.43 0.05 6.47
CA LYS A 249 44.50 0.97 6.03
C LYS A 249 44.76 0.85 4.53
N TYR A 250 44.79 -0.38 4.01
CA TYR A 250 44.96 -0.64 2.59
C TYR A 250 43.82 -0.04 1.75
N LEU A 251 42.58 -0.16 2.23
CA LEU A 251 41.38 0.37 1.58
C LEU A 251 41.00 1.81 2.00
N GLN A 252 41.85 2.52 2.74
CA GLN A 252 41.49 3.78 3.40
C GLN A 252 41.08 4.88 2.41
N LEU A 253 39.96 5.56 2.71
CA LEU A 253 39.48 6.75 2.01
C LEU A 253 39.88 8.02 2.77
N LYS A 254 40.67 8.91 2.16
CA LYS A 254 40.95 10.23 2.75
C LYS A 254 39.66 11.09 2.85
N PRO A 255 39.38 11.75 3.99
CA PRO A 255 38.15 12.52 4.17
C PRO A 255 38.16 13.82 3.34
N GLY A 256 37.52 13.78 2.16
CA GLY A 256 37.33 14.95 1.29
C GLY A 256 37.21 14.59 -0.18
N ASP A 257 37.77 13.45 -0.58
CA ASP A 257 37.80 13.03 -1.98
C ASP A 257 36.60 12.15 -2.32
N TYR A 258 35.53 12.77 -2.83
CA TYR A 258 34.35 12.09 -3.37
C TYR A 258 34.66 11.23 -4.62
N LYS A 259 35.93 11.18 -5.06
CA LYS A 259 36.43 10.32 -6.12
C LYS A 259 37.84 9.83 -5.78
N ASN A 260 38.01 9.17 -4.65
CA ASN A 260 39.30 8.55 -4.35
C ASN A 260 39.49 7.29 -5.21
N VAL A 261 39.96 7.52 -6.44
CA VAL A 261 40.18 6.51 -7.48
C VAL A 261 41.13 5.42 -6.98
N GLU A 262 42.09 5.76 -6.11
CA GLU A 262 43.09 4.82 -5.59
C GLU A 262 42.49 3.73 -4.69
N ALA A 263 41.63 4.10 -3.73
CA ALA A 263 40.95 3.12 -2.88
C ALA A 263 40.00 2.24 -3.70
N LYS A 264 39.30 2.85 -4.68
CA LYS A 264 38.41 2.12 -5.59
C LYS A 264 39.20 1.13 -6.45
N GLN A 265 40.37 1.53 -6.93
CA GLN A 265 41.28 0.68 -7.68
C GLN A 265 41.79 -0.49 -6.82
N LYS A 266 42.25 -0.23 -5.59
CA LYS A 266 42.65 -1.29 -4.65
C LYS A 266 41.53 -2.28 -4.32
N TYR A 267 40.29 -1.80 -4.23
CA TYR A 267 39.11 -2.65 -4.07
C TYR A 267 38.84 -3.47 -5.34
N GLU A 268 38.86 -2.83 -6.52
CA GLU A 268 38.70 -3.50 -7.81
C GLU A 268 39.78 -4.57 -8.03
N ASP A 269 41.03 -4.32 -7.61
CA ASP A 269 42.14 -5.28 -7.67
C ASP A 269 41.89 -6.52 -6.78
N LEU A 270 41.42 -6.32 -5.54
CA LEU A 270 41.03 -7.42 -4.65
C LEU A 270 39.81 -8.17 -5.20
N GLN A 271 38.85 -7.45 -5.80
CA GLN A 271 37.67 -8.06 -6.42
C GLN A 271 38.03 -8.86 -7.68
N GLN A 272 38.97 -8.37 -8.50
CA GLN A 272 39.48 -9.10 -9.66
C GLN A 272 40.19 -10.39 -9.23
N CYS A 273 41.01 -10.33 -8.17
CA CYS A 273 41.66 -11.53 -7.61
C CYS A 273 40.61 -12.54 -7.10
N GLN A 274 39.55 -12.08 -6.45
CA GLN A 274 38.45 -12.95 -6.03
C GLN A 274 37.64 -13.50 -7.21
N ASN A 275 37.42 -12.72 -8.26
CA ASN A 275 36.73 -13.19 -9.48
C ASN A 275 37.54 -14.29 -10.19
N GLN A 276 38.87 -14.22 -10.16
CA GLN A 276 39.73 -15.32 -10.63
C GLN A 276 39.47 -16.60 -9.83
N PHE A 277 39.35 -16.50 -8.51
CA PHE A 277 38.96 -17.64 -7.70
C PHE A 277 37.55 -18.15 -8.00
N GLU A 278 36.55 -17.28 -8.25
CA GLU A 278 35.20 -17.74 -8.59
C GLU A 278 35.16 -18.53 -9.93
N ILE A 279 36.05 -18.22 -10.88
CA ILE A 279 36.23 -19.01 -12.10
C ILE A 279 36.80 -20.40 -11.75
N GLU A 280 37.84 -20.45 -10.91
CA GLU A 280 38.41 -21.72 -10.43
C GLU A 280 37.42 -22.54 -9.60
N ARG A 281 36.60 -21.87 -8.77
CA ARG A 281 35.57 -22.46 -7.91
C ARG A 281 34.53 -23.22 -8.73
N ASN A 282 34.06 -22.66 -9.84
CA ASN A 282 33.12 -23.37 -10.72
C ASN A 282 33.76 -24.63 -11.32
N GLY A 283 35.05 -24.59 -11.64
CA GLY A 283 35.83 -25.76 -12.04
C GLY A 283 35.91 -26.81 -10.93
N ILE A 284 36.23 -26.39 -9.70
CA ILE A 284 36.29 -27.25 -8.51
C ILE A 284 34.93 -27.92 -8.26
N LYS A 285 33.84 -27.16 -8.32
CA LYS A 285 32.48 -27.67 -8.09
C LYS A 285 32.07 -28.70 -9.15
N LEU A 286 32.32 -28.40 -10.42
CA LEU A 286 32.02 -29.30 -11.53
C LEU A 286 32.85 -30.59 -11.42
N GLN A 287 34.14 -30.48 -11.10
CA GLN A 287 35.03 -31.63 -10.94
C GLN A 287 34.70 -32.49 -9.71
N MET A 288 34.30 -31.90 -8.58
CA MET A 288 33.84 -32.63 -7.39
C MET A 288 32.51 -33.31 -7.62
N GLN A 289 31.58 -32.66 -8.34
CA GLN A 289 30.32 -33.26 -8.73
C GLN A 289 30.55 -34.45 -9.66
N ASN A 290 31.41 -34.30 -10.68
CA ASN A 290 31.79 -35.38 -11.58
C ASN A 290 32.43 -36.55 -10.81
N LEU A 291 33.36 -36.28 -9.87
CA LEU A 291 33.97 -37.31 -9.02
C LEU A 291 32.94 -38.10 -8.21
N TYR A 292 31.92 -37.42 -7.67
CA TYR A 292 30.84 -38.07 -6.95
C TYR A 292 29.95 -38.91 -7.87
N ASP A 293 29.54 -38.33 -9.00
CA ASP A 293 28.66 -38.99 -9.98
C ASP A 293 29.34 -40.28 -10.50
N ILE A 294 30.64 -40.21 -10.82
CA ILE A 294 31.47 -41.36 -11.20
C ILE A 294 31.57 -42.40 -10.06
N GLN A 295 31.72 -41.97 -8.80
CA GLN A 295 31.73 -42.91 -7.66
C GLN A 295 30.38 -43.59 -7.41
N THR A 296 29.26 -42.90 -7.67
CA THR A 296 27.93 -43.51 -7.63
C THR A 296 27.69 -44.50 -8.76
N GLU A 297 28.12 -44.16 -9.99
CA GLU A 297 28.04 -45.03 -11.17
C GLU A 297 28.91 -46.29 -11.00
N LYS A 298 30.12 -46.12 -10.45
CA LYS A 298 30.99 -47.22 -10.04
C LYS A 298 30.28 -48.21 -9.10
N LYS A 299 29.49 -47.71 -8.15
CA LYS A 299 28.78 -48.54 -7.17
C LYS A 299 27.65 -49.33 -7.85
N THR A 300 26.91 -48.72 -8.77
CA THR A 300 25.84 -49.41 -9.51
C THR A 300 26.39 -50.49 -10.44
N LEU A 301 27.58 -50.31 -11.01
CA LEU A 301 28.23 -51.28 -11.90
C LEU A 301 28.88 -52.46 -11.14
N LEU A 302 29.37 -52.25 -9.91
CA LEU A 302 29.89 -53.31 -9.03
C LEU A 302 28.83 -54.35 -8.59
N GLU A 303 27.55 -54.04 -8.78
CA GLU A 303 26.43 -54.93 -8.42
C GLU A 303 26.03 -55.88 -9.58
N THR A 304 26.70 -55.80 -10.75
CA THR A 304 26.44 -56.59 -11.96
C THR A 304 27.67 -57.39 -12.41
N GLU A 305 27.52 -58.71 -12.67
CA GLU A 305 28.62 -59.67 -12.93
C GLU A 305 28.93 -59.89 -14.43
N ASP A 306 29.06 -58.83 -15.24
CA ASP A 306 29.46 -58.93 -16.67
C ASP A 306 30.92 -58.53 -16.89
N GLU A 307 31.67 -59.28 -17.72
CA GLU A 307 33.10 -59.00 -18.02
C GLU A 307 33.31 -57.65 -18.71
N GLU A 308 32.38 -57.22 -19.57
CA GLU A 308 32.40 -55.90 -20.22
C GLU A 308 32.22 -54.76 -19.21
N ILE A 309 31.54 -55.04 -18.10
CA ILE A 309 31.34 -54.11 -16.98
C ILE A 309 32.61 -54.01 -16.11
N ILE A 310 33.40 -55.08 -16.01
CA ILE A 310 34.70 -55.07 -15.29
C ILE A 310 35.70 -54.15 -16.01
N GLU A 311 35.75 -54.18 -17.34
CA GLU A 311 36.63 -53.30 -18.12
C GLU A 311 36.19 -51.82 -18.02
N GLN A 312 34.88 -51.55 -18.07
CA GLN A 312 34.32 -50.21 -17.79
C GLN A 312 34.61 -49.75 -16.35
N HIS A 313 34.61 -50.69 -15.40
CA HIS A 313 34.93 -50.43 -14.00
C HIS A 313 36.39 -50.01 -13.79
N GLU A 314 37.33 -50.70 -14.44
CA GLU A 314 38.75 -50.37 -14.39
C GLU A 314 39.04 -49.01 -15.04
N HIS A 315 38.39 -48.70 -16.16
CA HIS A 315 38.50 -47.40 -16.81
C HIS A 315 37.95 -46.26 -15.94
N LEU A 316 36.78 -46.43 -15.31
CA LEU A 316 36.23 -45.45 -14.36
C LEU A 316 37.13 -45.31 -13.11
N GLN A 317 37.73 -46.40 -12.64
CA GLN A 317 38.69 -46.40 -11.53
C GLN A 317 39.94 -45.57 -11.87
N GLU A 318 40.43 -45.69 -13.10
CA GLU A 318 41.56 -44.89 -13.58
C GLU A 318 41.20 -43.41 -13.69
N GLN A 319 40.00 -43.07 -14.19
CA GLN A 319 39.50 -41.69 -14.22
C GLN A 319 39.33 -41.11 -12.81
N ILE A 320 38.80 -41.88 -11.85
CA ILE A 320 38.72 -41.48 -10.43
C ILE A 320 40.13 -41.23 -9.89
N ASN A 321 41.08 -42.13 -10.11
CA ASN A 321 42.44 -42.02 -9.58
C ASN A 321 43.19 -40.82 -10.18
N GLN A 322 43.01 -40.55 -11.48
CA GLN A 322 43.57 -39.37 -12.14
C GLN A 322 42.99 -38.07 -11.57
N LEU A 323 41.66 -37.98 -11.48
CA LEU A 323 40.98 -36.81 -10.91
C LEU A 323 41.31 -36.61 -9.42
N GLN A 324 41.42 -37.70 -8.64
CA GLN A 324 41.84 -37.65 -7.23
C GLN A 324 43.32 -37.26 -7.08
N SER A 325 44.22 -37.75 -7.94
CA SER A 325 45.62 -37.32 -8.00
C SER A 325 45.71 -35.81 -8.18
N ASP A 326 44.95 -35.27 -9.12
CA ASP A 326 44.97 -33.85 -9.47
C ASP A 326 44.36 -32.97 -8.36
N PHE A 327 43.32 -33.46 -7.68
CA PHE A 327 42.67 -32.76 -6.57
C PHE A 327 43.46 -32.81 -5.26
N VAL A 328 43.98 -33.98 -4.89
CA VAL A 328 44.77 -34.19 -3.67
C VAL A 328 46.05 -33.38 -3.75
N LYS A 329 46.74 -33.37 -4.91
CA LYS A 329 47.95 -32.54 -5.11
C LYS A 329 47.69 -31.03 -5.04
N LYS A 330 46.53 -30.56 -5.49
CA LYS A 330 46.25 -29.11 -5.58
C LYS A 330 45.67 -28.52 -4.29
N TYR A 331 44.79 -29.24 -3.58
CA TYR A 331 44.00 -28.69 -2.47
C TYR A 331 43.92 -29.55 -1.18
N ASN A 332 44.54 -30.74 -1.12
CA ASN A 332 44.52 -31.63 0.06
C ASN A 332 43.11 -31.99 0.57
N LEU A 333 42.21 -32.46 -0.31
CA LEU A 333 40.83 -32.80 0.05
C LEU A 333 40.58 -34.31 0.00
N PHE A 334 39.85 -34.84 0.99
CA PHE A 334 39.46 -36.25 1.09
C PHE A 334 37.94 -36.37 1.04
N ILE A 335 37.41 -37.28 0.22
CA ILE A 335 35.96 -37.51 0.10
C ILE A 335 35.54 -38.57 1.13
N ASP A 336 34.76 -38.18 2.14
CA ASP A 336 34.20 -39.08 3.14
C ASP A 336 32.79 -39.50 2.72
N LYS A 337 32.55 -40.78 2.51
CA LYS A 337 31.26 -41.32 2.05
C LYS A 337 30.10 -41.08 3.03
N ASN A 338 30.39 -40.75 4.28
CA ASN A 338 29.38 -40.58 5.33
C ASN A 338 28.90 -39.13 5.49
N ILE A 339 29.47 -38.18 4.75
CA ILE A 339 29.16 -36.75 4.86
C ILE A 339 28.36 -36.28 3.64
N ASP A 340 27.37 -35.40 3.84
CA ASP A 340 26.58 -34.81 2.74
C ASP A 340 27.48 -34.17 1.67
N ILE A 341 27.22 -34.48 0.40
CA ILE A 341 28.03 -34.03 -0.73
C ILE A 341 28.12 -32.50 -0.79
N ASN A 342 27.04 -31.79 -0.49
CA ASN A 342 27.03 -30.33 -0.54
C ASN A 342 27.92 -29.76 0.57
N LEU A 343 27.95 -30.40 1.74
CA LEU A 343 28.82 -29.99 2.85
C LEU A 343 30.29 -30.22 2.53
N GLN A 344 30.62 -31.32 1.84
CA GLN A 344 31.98 -31.59 1.39
C GLN A 344 32.42 -30.62 0.30
N ILE A 345 31.54 -30.30 -0.65
CA ILE A 345 31.76 -29.27 -1.66
C ILE A 345 31.97 -27.91 -1.00
N GLU A 346 31.14 -27.50 -0.03
CA GLU A 346 31.29 -26.23 0.69
C GLU A 346 32.60 -26.17 1.48
N LEU A 347 33.02 -27.26 2.12
CA LEU A 347 34.27 -27.34 2.87
C LEU A 347 35.49 -27.32 1.93
N ALA A 348 35.40 -28.00 0.79
CA ALA A 348 36.39 -27.98 -0.27
C ALA A 348 36.53 -26.57 -0.88
N GLU A 349 35.42 -25.92 -1.21
CA GLU A 349 35.38 -24.55 -1.71
C GLU A 349 36.01 -23.58 -0.70
N TYR A 350 35.71 -23.73 0.59
CA TYR A 350 36.29 -22.91 1.66
C TYR A 350 37.80 -23.12 1.81
N LEU A 351 38.29 -24.36 1.82
CA LEU A 351 39.72 -24.66 1.94
C LEU A 351 40.48 -24.20 0.70
N ALA A 352 39.92 -24.40 -0.49
CA ALA A 352 40.48 -23.89 -1.74
C ALA A 352 40.53 -22.35 -1.72
N GLN A 353 39.48 -21.68 -1.24
CA GLN A 353 39.47 -20.22 -1.09
C GLN A 353 40.55 -19.76 -0.12
N LYS A 354 40.67 -20.40 1.04
CA LYS A 354 41.69 -20.07 2.03
C LYS A 354 43.11 -20.23 1.46
N GLN A 355 43.40 -21.36 0.82
CA GLN A 355 44.71 -21.62 0.20
C GLN A 355 44.99 -20.68 -0.97
N PHE A 356 43.98 -20.34 -1.76
CA PHE A 356 44.10 -19.35 -2.84
C PHE A 356 44.56 -18.01 -2.26
N TRP A 357 43.88 -17.52 -1.23
CA TRP A 357 44.20 -16.25 -0.57
C TRP A 357 45.59 -16.26 0.09
N GLU A 358 45.99 -17.36 0.72
CA GLU A 358 47.34 -17.55 1.31
C GLU A 358 48.47 -17.52 0.26
N LYS A 359 48.18 -17.88 -1.00
CA LYS A 359 49.14 -17.88 -2.11
C LYS A 359 49.12 -16.59 -2.94
N THR A 360 48.26 -15.62 -2.62
CA THR A 360 48.20 -14.34 -3.36
C THR A 360 49.44 -13.49 -3.13
N LYS A 361 49.66 -12.51 -4.02
CA LYS A 361 50.79 -11.56 -3.94
C LYS A 361 50.60 -10.47 -2.86
N TYR A 362 49.49 -10.46 -2.13
CA TYR A 362 49.18 -9.44 -1.13
C TYR A 362 49.91 -9.68 0.20
N SER A 363 49.99 -8.66 1.05
CA SER A 363 50.73 -8.77 2.32
C SER A 363 50.06 -9.77 3.27
N LYS A 364 50.86 -10.62 3.93
CA LYS A 364 50.37 -11.62 4.90
C LYS A 364 49.42 -11.06 5.96
N PRO A 365 49.64 -9.84 6.53
CA PRO A 365 48.71 -9.26 7.49
C PRO A 365 47.31 -8.99 6.93
N ILE A 366 47.20 -8.51 5.68
CA ILE A 366 45.93 -8.23 5.01
C ILE A 366 45.19 -9.54 4.74
N VAL A 367 45.90 -10.54 4.20
CA VAL A 367 45.34 -11.86 3.90
C VAL A 367 44.83 -12.54 5.18
N ASN A 368 45.63 -12.54 6.25
CA ASN A 368 45.23 -13.12 7.54
C ASN A 368 44.00 -12.42 8.14
N GLN A 369 43.86 -11.11 7.93
CA GLN A 369 42.70 -10.34 8.38
C GLN A 369 41.43 -10.66 7.58
N ILE A 370 41.53 -10.83 6.25
CA ILE A 370 40.39 -11.25 5.41
C ILE A 370 39.90 -12.63 5.86
N ILE A 371 40.82 -13.58 6.06
CA ILE A 371 40.51 -14.96 6.46
C ILE A 371 39.84 -15.00 7.84
N SER A 372 40.40 -14.32 8.84
CA SER A 372 39.84 -14.26 10.22
C SER A 372 38.45 -13.62 10.28
N LEU A 373 38.21 -12.54 9.53
CA LEU A 373 36.89 -11.92 9.42
C LEU A 373 35.87 -12.84 8.72
N GLY A 374 36.30 -13.53 7.66
CA GLY A 374 35.48 -14.55 6.99
C GLY A 374 35.10 -15.68 7.93
N ASP A 375 36.04 -16.16 8.74
CA ASP A 375 35.80 -17.19 9.75
C ASP A 375 34.84 -16.74 10.85
N CYS A 376 35.00 -15.52 11.37
CA CYS A 376 34.08 -14.95 12.34
C CYS A 376 32.64 -14.87 11.81
N LEU A 377 32.46 -14.44 10.55
CA LEU A 377 31.13 -14.36 9.92
C LEU A 377 30.49 -15.72 9.74
N ARG A 378 31.27 -16.69 9.29
CA ARG A 378 30.79 -18.06 9.08
C ARG A 378 30.31 -18.67 10.39
N LEU A 379 31.09 -18.50 11.47
CA LEU A 379 30.68 -18.95 12.81
C LEU A 379 29.42 -18.23 13.29
N TYR A 380 29.31 -16.93 13.06
CA TYR A 380 28.14 -16.16 13.46
C TYR A 380 26.88 -16.66 12.75
N ASP A 381 26.93 -16.80 11.42
CA ASP A 381 25.80 -17.25 10.61
C ASP A 381 25.42 -18.69 10.95
N TYR A 382 26.40 -19.58 11.14
CA TYR A 382 26.18 -20.95 11.59
C TYR A 382 25.41 -21.02 12.92
N HIS A 383 25.88 -20.32 13.95
CA HIS A 383 25.22 -20.30 15.25
C HIS A 383 23.86 -19.60 15.20
N TYR A 384 23.70 -18.60 14.33
CA TYR A 384 22.45 -17.88 14.15
C TYR A 384 21.37 -18.75 13.49
N ASP A 385 21.74 -19.53 12.48
CA ASP A 385 20.85 -20.48 11.82
C ASP A 385 20.44 -21.61 12.80
N ILE A 386 21.37 -22.12 13.62
CA ILE A 386 21.05 -23.06 14.71
C ILE A 386 20.07 -22.43 15.71
N TYR A 387 20.30 -21.17 16.10
CA TYR A 387 19.42 -20.43 16.99
C TYR A 387 18.00 -20.31 16.40
N GLN A 388 17.87 -19.96 15.12
CA GLN A 388 16.57 -19.84 14.45
C GLN A 388 15.86 -21.19 14.32
N ALA A 389 16.57 -22.25 13.94
CA ALA A 389 16.02 -23.61 13.83
C ALA A 389 15.53 -24.12 15.20
N LYS A 390 16.34 -23.95 16.26
CA LYS A 390 15.94 -24.29 17.65
C LYS A 390 14.76 -23.44 18.12
N TYR A 391 14.71 -22.16 17.78
CA TYR A 391 13.62 -21.27 18.15
C TYR A 391 12.29 -21.69 17.48
N ASN A 392 12.32 -21.93 16.17
CA ASN A 392 11.13 -22.30 15.41
C ASN A 392 10.63 -23.70 15.78
N SER A 393 11.52 -24.67 15.95
CA SER A 393 11.17 -26.03 16.40
C SER A 393 10.58 -26.03 17.81
N ALA A 394 11.13 -25.25 18.75
CA ALA A 394 10.58 -25.10 20.09
C ALA A 394 9.14 -24.51 20.05
N ILE A 395 8.90 -23.48 19.24
CA ILE A 395 7.56 -22.89 19.08
C ILE A 395 6.58 -23.90 18.47
N LYS A 396 7.00 -24.66 17.45
CA LYS A 396 6.16 -25.66 16.79
C LYS A 396 5.76 -26.77 17.77
N ARG A 397 6.73 -27.37 18.47
CA ARG A 397 6.51 -28.39 19.50
C ARG A 397 5.59 -27.87 20.60
N PHE A 398 5.79 -26.63 21.06
CA PHE A 398 4.95 -26.03 22.08
C PHE A 398 3.49 -25.83 21.62
N LYS A 399 3.27 -25.39 20.36
CA LYS A 399 1.92 -25.31 19.79
C LYS A 399 1.24 -26.67 19.69
N GLU A 400 1.97 -27.71 19.28
CA GLU A 400 1.47 -29.09 19.22
C GLU A 400 1.15 -29.64 20.61
N GLN A 401 2.01 -29.39 21.60
CA GLN A 401 1.77 -29.71 23.01
C GLN A 401 0.53 -29.02 23.57
N ILE A 402 0.32 -27.73 23.30
CA ILE A 402 -0.90 -27.01 23.69
C ILE A 402 -2.15 -27.65 23.08
N LYS A 403 -2.08 -28.04 21.80
CA LYS A 403 -3.19 -28.71 21.11
C LYS A 403 -3.53 -30.05 21.76
N GLN A 404 -2.53 -30.83 22.12
CA GLN A 404 -2.69 -32.14 22.77
C GLN A 404 -3.18 -32.02 24.23
N GLN A 405 -2.55 -31.15 25.02
CA GLN A 405 -2.87 -30.94 26.45
C GLN A 405 -4.23 -30.26 26.67
N HIS A 406 -4.70 -29.47 25.70
CA HIS A 406 -5.94 -28.70 25.84
C HIS A 406 -6.86 -28.80 24.62
N LYS A 407 -7.38 -30.00 24.33
CA LYS A 407 -8.29 -30.29 23.19
C LYS A 407 -9.44 -29.29 23.00
N ILE A 408 -9.97 -28.72 24.08
CA ILE A 408 -11.09 -27.77 24.04
C ILE A 408 -10.58 -26.32 23.93
N LYS A 409 -9.53 -25.95 24.67
CA LYS A 409 -9.03 -24.56 24.71
C LYS A 409 -8.21 -24.21 23.47
N SER A 410 -7.60 -25.20 22.81
CA SER A 410 -6.80 -25.03 21.60
C SER A 410 -7.63 -24.64 20.37
N ASN A 411 -8.96 -24.84 20.41
CA ASN A 411 -9.89 -24.33 19.40
C ASN A 411 -10.02 -22.79 19.43
N PHE A 412 -9.51 -22.12 20.48
CA PHE A 412 -9.49 -20.66 20.57
C PHE A 412 -8.11 -20.11 20.20
N GLN A 413 -7.99 -19.59 18.98
CA GLN A 413 -6.73 -19.13 18.41
C GLN A 413 -5.99 -18.12 19.31
N GLN A 414 -6.72 -17.17 19.92
CA GLN A 414 -6.13 -16.16 20.81
C GLN A 414 -5.50 -16.77 22.08
N PHE A 415 -5.99 -17.89 22.61
CA PHE A 415 -5.34 -18.59 23.72
C PHE A 415 -3.99 -19.17 23.30
N VAL A 416 -3.99 -19.86 22.15
CA VAL A 416 -2.78 -20.47 21.59
C VAL A 416 -1.73 -19.39 21.32
N ASP A 417 -2.14 -18.24 20.78
CA ASP A 417 -1.24 -17.13 20.47
C ASP A 417 -0.69 -16.45 21.73
N GLU A 418 -1.49 -16.21 22.77
CA GLU A 418 -1.03 -15.61 24.02
C GLU A 418 0.01 -16.47 24.74
N GLU A 419 -0.27 -17.76 24.89
CA GLU A 419 0.67 -18.70 25.51
C GLU A 419 1.92 -18.87 24.64
N THR A 420 1.77 -18.94 23.32
CA THR A 420 2.90 -18.95 22.39
C THR A 420 3.76 -17.69 22.54
N GLN A 421 3.16 -16.50 22.74
CA GLN A 421 3.91 -15.25 22.88
C GLN A 421 4.70 -15.16 24.20
N LYS A 422 4.15 -15.67 25.30
CA LYS A 422 4.89 -15.79 26.57
C LYS A 422 6.10 -16.70 26.38
N PHE A 423 5.86 -17.92 25.90
CA PHE A 423 6.90 -18.91 25.61
C PHE A 423 7.96 -18.38 24.65
N LYS A 424 7.55 -17.67 23.58
CA LYS A 424 8.46 -17.01 22.63
C LYS A 424 9.43 -16.05 23.29
N LYS A 425 9.02 -15.31 24.32
CA LYS A 425 9.92 -14.34 25.01
C LYS A 425 10.97 -15.07 25.84
N ASP A 426 10.57 -16.10 26.57
CA ASP A 426 11.44 -16.84 27.47
C ASP A 426 12.45 -17.68 26.68
N VAL A 427 11.98 -18.44 25.69
CA VAL A 427 12.82 -19.24 24.79
C VAL A 427 13.79 -18.36 24.01
N LYS A 428 13.33 -17.19 23.53
CA LYS A 428 14.20 -16.23 22.83
C LYS A 428 15.33 -15.73 23.73
N LYS A 429 15.08 -15.50 25.02
CA LYS A 429 16.10 -15.08 25.98
C LYS A 429 17.13 -16.19 26.22
N GLN A 430 16.66 -17.41 26.49
CA GLN A 430 17.50 -18.57 26.76
C GLN A 430 18.36 -18.96 25.54
N LEU A 431 17.74 -19.17 24.38
CA LEU A 431 18.45 -19.57 23.16
C LEU A 431 19.44 -18.49 22.70
N LYS A 432 19.15 -17.21 22.95
CA LYS A 432 20.08 -16.13 22.61
C LYS A 432 21.32 -16.14 23.51
N GLN A 433 21.19 -16.52 24.79
CA GLN A 433 22.35 -16.69 25.68
C GLN A 433 23.20 -17.87 25.22
N GLN A 434 22.58 -19.00 24.87
CA GLN A 434 23.27 -20.17 24.31
C GLN A 434 23.99 -19.83 23.00
N PHE A 435 23.31 -19.12 22.09
CA PHE A 435 23.91 -18.61 20.84
C PHE A 435 25.19 -17.81 21.11
N VAL A 436 25.16 -16.87 22.06
CA VAL A 436 26.34 -16.05 22.37
C VAL A 436 27.46 -16.88 23.00
N SER A 437 27.14 -17.81 23.91
CA SER A 437 28.15 -18.68 24.56
C SER A 437 28.83 -19.59 23.54
N ASN A 438 28.05 -20.33 22.74
CA ASN A 438 28.57 -21.26 21.76
C ASN A 438 29.41 -20.55 20.69
N PHE A 439 28.96 -19.36 20.25
CA PHE A 439 29.73 -18.54 19.31
C PHE A 439 31.07 -18.09 19.92
N GLN A 440 31.10 -17.72 21.20
CA GLN A 440 32.33 -17.35 21.90
C GLN A 440 33.27 -18.55 22.08
N GLU A 441 32.77 -19.70 22.49
CA GLU A 441 33.54 -20.93 22.66
C GLU A 441 34.21 -21.36 21.35
N ASP A 442 33.47 -21.37 20.24
CA ASP A 442 34.02 -21.74 18.94
C ASP A 442 35.06 -20.73 18.42
N MET A 443 34.87 -19.43 18.71
CA MET A 443 35.91 -18.43 18.41
C MET A 443 37.19 -18.65 19.24
N LYS A 444 37.07 -19.09 20.51
CA LYS A 444 38.24 -19.46 21.35
C LYS A 444 38.96 -20.68 20.79
N LEU A 445 38.20 -21.71 20.41
CA LEU A 445 38.75 -22.94 19.84
C LEU A 445 39.55 -22.69 18.56
N LEU A 446 39.11 -21.73 17.74
CA LEU A 446 39.79 -21.34 16.50
C LEU A 446 40.89 -20.28 16.70
N ASN A 447 41.18 -19.89 17.95
CA ASN A 447 42.16 -18.86 18.31
C ASN A 447 41.98 -17.53 17.53
N LEU A 448 40.73 -17.13 17.29
CA LEU A 448 40.43 -15.91 16.54
C LEU A 448 40.66 -14.67 17.42
N PRO A 449 41.56 -13.73 17.05
CA PRO A 449 41.88 -12.55 17.86
C PRO A 449 40.67 -11.63 18.06
N GLU A 450 39.66 -11.70 17.19
CA GLU A 450 38.43 -10.91 17.22
C GLU A 450 37.57 -11.18 18.46
N ILE A 451 37.77 -12.30 19.16
CA ILE A 451 36.95 -12.62 20.33
C ILE A 451 37.04 -11.59 21.45
N GLN A 452 38.23 -11.04 21.69
CA GLN A 452 38.45 -10.04 22.74
C GLN A 452 37.63 -8.77 22.47
N VAL A 453 37.58 -8.37 21.21
CA VAL A 453 36.82 -7.20 20.76
C VAL A 453 35.31 -7.49 20.83
N TYR A 454 34.86 -8.73 20.55
CA TYR A 454 33.45 -9.12 20.75
C TYR A 454 33.00 -9.04 22.21
N GLU A 455 33.80 -9.59 23.13
CA GLU A 455 33.50 -9.59 24.56
C GLU A 455 33.44 -8.16 25.12
N GLN A 456 34.37 -7.30 24.71
CA GLN A 456 34.38 -5.89 25.08
C GLN A 456 33.19 -5.12 24.49
N PHE A 457 32.81 -5.38 23.24
CA PHE A 457 31.61 -4.79 22.64
C PHE A 457 30.35 -5.11 23.45
N GLN A 458 30.18 -6.36 23.89
CA GLN A 458 29.03 -6.75 24.72
C GLN A 458 29.03 -6.03 26.07
N LYS A 459 30.22 -5.85 26.70
CA LYS A 459 30.37 -5.06 27.94
C LYS A 459 30.00 -3.59 27.73
N CYS A 460 30.56 -2.94 26.72
CA CYS A 460 30.28 -1.53 26.37
C CYS A 460 28.79 -1.32 26.09
N LYS A 461 28.18 -2.21 25.30
CA LYS A 461 26.74 -2.16 24.98
C LYS A 461 25.85 -2.26 26.23
N LYS A 462 26.23 -3.06 27.21
CA LYS A 462 25.51 -3.16 28.50
C LYS A 462 25.62 -1.84 29.26
N GLN A 463 26.83 -1.32 29.41
CA GLN A 463 27.11 -0.03 30.07
C GLN A 463 26.34 1.13 29.43
N MET A 464 26.33 1.23 28.10
CA MET A 464 25.60 2.30 27.38
C MET A 464 24.10 2.22 27.51
N ARG A 465 23.54 1.01 27.62
CA ARG A 465 22.11 0.87 27.87
C ARG A 465 21.74 1.48 29.22
N ASP A 466 22.63 1.38 30.20
CA ASP A 466 22.43 1.95 31.52
C ASP A 466 22.72 3.47 31.52
N ASN A 467 23.76 3.93 30.81
CA ASN A 467 24.00 5.36 30.55
C ASN A 467 22.82 6.02 29.81
N PHE A 468 22.18 5.34 28.85
CA PHE A 468 21.00 5.84 28.14
C PHE A 468 19.83 6.07 29.08
N LYS A 469 19.58 5.15 30.01
CA LYS A 469 18.54 5.35 31.02
C LYS A 469 18.87 6.57 31.88
N GLN A 470 20.12 6.75 32.29
CA GLN A 470 20.57 7.88 33.10
C GLN A 470 20.46 9.22 32.35
N MET A 471 21.00 9.32 31.12
CA MET A 471 20.92 10.53 30.29
C MET A 471 19.48 10.89 29.93
N ARG A 472 18.61 9.88 29.70
CA ARG A 472 17.18 10.10 29.49
C ARG A 472 16.51 10.71 30.72
N ILE A 473 16.88 10.26 31.92
CA ILE A 473 16.39 10.84 33.17
C ILE A 473 16.90 12.28 33.33
N GLN A 474 18.18 12.53 33.01
CA GLN A 474 18.80 13.86 33.12
C GLN A 474 18.19 14.87 32.14
N GLN A 475 18.03 14.53 30.85
CA GLN A 475 17.40 15.43 29.88
C GLN A 475 15.92 15.70 30.20
N LYS A 476 15.20 14.73 30.80
CA LYS A 476 13.84 15.00 31.30
C LYS A 476 13.82 16.09 32.38
N MET A 477 14.89 16.20 33.16
CA MET A 477 15.00 17.24 34.17
C MET A 477 15.37 18.61 33.58
N GLU A 478 16.26 18.64 32.58
CA GLU A 478 16.78 19.86 31.95
C GLU A 478 15.80 20.51 30.95
N ASN A 479 15.10 19.73 30.12
CA ASN A 479 14.23 20.23 29.04
C ASN A 479 12.78 20.39 29.46
N LYS A 480 12.51 21.18 30.50
CA LYS A 480 11.14 21.50 30.94
C LYS A 480 10.62 22.75 30.25
N GLU A 481 9.63 22.58 29.37
CA GLU A 481 8.96 23.70 28.70
C GLU A 481 7.51 23.87 29.18
N ALA A 482 6.97 25.10 29.06
CA ALA A 482 5.56 25.37 29.34
C ALA A 482 4.65 24.58 28.38
N SER A 483 3.70 23.82 28.94
CA SER A 483 2.75 22.99 28.18
C SER A 483 1.84 23.79 27.25
N ILE A 484 1.52 25.03 27.62
CA ILE A 484 0.53 25.88 26.98
C ILE A 484 1.13 27.27 26.74
N LYS A 485 0.94 27.78 25.51
CA LYS A 485 1.25 29.14 25.10
C LYS A 485 0.02 29.72 24.40
N LEU A 486 -0.55 30.79 24.96
CA LEU A 486 -1.74 31.46 24.46
C LEU A 486 -1.41 32.87 23.97
N VAL A 487 -2.10 33.28 22.91
CA VAL A 487 -2.01 34.61 22.32
C VAL A 487 -3.41 35.22 22.31
N VAL A 488 -3.55 36.44 22.81
CA VAL A 488 -4.81 37.19 22.81
C VAL A 488 -4.61 38.48 22.00
N SER A 489 -5.43 38.68 20.97
CA SER A 489 -5.25 39.76 19.98
C SER A 489 -6.33 40.84 20.08
N LYS A 490 -5.90 42.09 20.22
CA LYS A 490 -6.74 43.31 20.20
C LYS A 490 -6.82 43.88 18.80
N ARG A 491 -8.02 44.19 18.34
CA ARG A 491 -8.29 44.81 17.04
C ARG A 491 -8.04 46.32 17.10
N LEU A 492 -7.48 46.87 16.02
CA LEU A 492 -7.27 48.30 15.82
C LEU A 492 -8.41 48.89 14.98
N PHE A 493 -8.75 50.16 15.18
CA PHE A 493 -9.78 50.87 14.41
C PHE A 493 -9.17 51.46 13.12
N PRO A 494 -9.93 51.53 12.00
CA PRO A 494 -9.48 52.20 10.80
C PRO A 494 -9.35 53.72 11.02
N PRO A 495 -8.47 54.41 10.27
CA PRO A 495 -7.61 53.88 9.21
C PRO A 495 -6.51 52.95 9.75
N TYR A 496 -6.29 51.82 9.08
CA TYR A 496 -5.28 50.85 9.51
C TYR A 496 -3.89 51.30 9.06
N GLU A 497 -2.90 51.17 9.94
CA GLU A 497 -1.49 51.41 9.61
C GLU A 497 -1.01 50.39 8.57
N VAL A 498 -0.44 50.87 7.47
CA VAL A 498 0.23 50.02 6.47
C VAL A 498 1.67 49.84 6.92
N TYR A 499 2.11 48.59 7.03
CA TYR A 499 3.50 48.26 7.33
C TYR A 499 4.04 47.27 6.29
N GLN A 500 5.34 47.34 6.03
CA GLN A 500 6.02 46.48 5.05
C GLN A 500 6.85 45.42 5.77
N GLU A 501 6.66 44.16 5.39
CA GLU A 501 7.47 43.04 5.89
C GLU A 501 7.95 42.22 4.69
N ARG A 502 9.28 42.09 4.51
CA ARG A 502 9.92 41.25 3.48
C ARG A 502 9.36 41.47 2.06
N ASN A 503 9.25 42.74 1.63
CA ASN A 503 8.71 43.19 0.32
C ASN A 503 7.19 43.05 0.11
N ARG A 504 6.41 42.86 1.16
CA ARG A 504 4.94 42.88 1.07
C ARG A 504 4.33 43.88 2.03
N PHE A 505 3.29 44.56 1.59
CA PHE A 505 2.52 45.49 2.41
C PHE A 505 1.38 44.76 3.13
N TYR A 506 1.22 45.06 4.41
CA TYR A 506 0.21 44.50 5.30
C TYR A 506 -0.53 45.63 6.02
N LEU A 507 -1.81 45.39 6.33
CA LEU A 507 -2.58 46.26 7.20
C LEU A 507 -2.48 45.77 8.63
N ARG A 508 -2.00 46.61 9.53
CA ARG A 508 -1.95 46.30 10.96
C ARG A 508 -3.35 46.35 11.54
N ARG A 509 -3.99 45.18 11.62
CA ARG A 509 -5.34 45.03 12.17
C ARG A 509 -5.37 44.64 13.64
N TYR A 510 -4.27 44.09 14.17
CA TYR A 510 -4.23 43.50 15.51
C TYR A 510 -2.96 43.84 16.31
N LYS A 511 -3.07 43.77 17.63
CA LYS A 511 -1.97 43.81 18.62
C LYS A 511 -2.07 42.59 19.55
N ASP A 512 -0.98 41.84 19.67
CA ASP A 512 -0.96 40.54 20.36
C ASP A 512 -0.40 40.60 21.79
N TYR A 513 -0.94 39.77 22.69
CA TYR A 513 -0.51 39.59 24.08
C TYR A 513 -0.22 38.09 24.35
N HIS A 514 0.98 37.76 24.85
CA HIS A 514 1.44 36.37 25.06
C HIS A 514 1.36 35.94 26.54
N ILE A 515 0.88 34.71 26.79
CA ILE A 515 0.71 34.10 28.13
C ILE A 515 1.12 32.62 28.08
N ASP A 516 1.83 32.12 29.09
CA ASP A 516 2.31 30.73 29.17
C ASP A 516 2.02 30.04 30.52
N SER A 517 2.00 28.70 30.53
CA SER A 517 1.69 27.87 31.72
C SER A 517 2.90 27.57 32.63
N SER A 518 4.02 28.27 32.43
CA SER A 518 5.26 28.09 33.21
C SER A 518 5.12 28.51 34.68
N LYS A 519 4.14 29.36 34.99
CA LYS A 519 3.85 29.87 36.34
C LYS A 519 2.45 29.42 36.78
N ALA A 520 2.29 29.14 38.07
CA ALA A 520 0.97 28.90 38.65
C ALA A 520 0.11 30.18 38.55
N GLY A 521 -1.20 30.03 38.39
CA GLY A 521 -2.12 31.17 38.29
C GLY A 521 -2.21 31.78 36.89
N TRP A 522 -1.68 31.14 35.85
CA TRP A 522 -1.67 31.67 34.48
C TRP A 522 -3.08 31.95 33.92
N LYS A 523 -4.11 31.21 34.37
CA LYS A 523 -5.51 31.45 34.00
C LYS A 523 -6.04 32.79 34.55
N LEU A 524 -5.62 33.20 35.74
CA LEU A 524 -6.02 34.50 36.33
C LEU A 524 -5.46 35.67 35.51
N LYS A 525 -4.19 35.59 35.11
CA LYS A 525 -3.56 36.58 34.23
C LYS A 525 -4.28 36.68 32.87
N LEU A 526 -4.70 35.53 32.33
CA LEU A 526 -5.46 35.44 31.08
C LEU A 526 -6.83 36.12 31.16
N ILE A 527 -7.53 35.96 32.28
CA ILE A 527 -8.84 36.61 32.53
C ILE A 527 -8.72 38.14 32.43
N GLY A 528 -7.72 38.73 33.08
CA GLY A 528 -7.50 40.18 33.04
C GLY A 528 -7.20 40.72 31.63
N ILE A 529 -6.34 40.03 30.88
CA ILE A 529 -6.01 40.41 29.49
C ILE A 529 -7.23 40.29 28.58
N ARG A 530 -8.05 39.25 28.75
CA ARG A 530 -9.28 39.07 27.96
C ARG A 530 -10.29 40.18 28.18
N TYR A 531 -10.54 40.57 29.42
CA TYR A 531 -11.45 41.69 29.74
C TYR A 531 -11.14 42.94 28.94
N TYR A 532 -9.88 43.36 28.97
CA TYR A 532 -9.43 44.53 28.22
C TYR A 532 -9.60 44.36 26.71
N VAL A 533 -9.11 43.24 26.16
CA VAL A 533 -9.10 43.01 24.70
C VAL A 533 -10.51 42.84 24.13
N TRP A 534 -11.37 42.12 24.82
CA TRP A 534 -12.71 41.78 24.34
C TRP A 534 -13.64 42.97 24.32
N THR A 535 -13.58 43.81 25.35
CA THR A 535 -14.37 45.05 25.41
C THR A 535 -14.12 45.90 24.16
N ILE A 536 -12.85 46.13 23.82
CA ILE A 536 -12.48 46.92 22.64
C ILE A 536 -12.93 46.24 21.34
N ASN A 537 -12.72 44.93 21.21
CA ASN A 537 -13.08 44.19 20.00
C ASN A 537 -14.59 44.20 19.75
N ILE A 538 -15.40 44.04 20.80
CA ILE A 538 -16.86 43.98 20.69
C ILE A 538 -17.45 45.32 20.30
N ILE A 539 -16.95 46.42 20.89
CA ILE A 539 -17.34 47.78 20.48
C ILE A 539 -17.11 47.97 18.99
N PHE A 540 -15.96 47.55 18.47
CA PHE A 540 -15.65 47.60 17.04
C PHE A 540 -16.66 46.79 16.20
N TRP A 541 -16.87 45.52 16.54
CA TRP A 541 -17.70 44.61 15.74
C TRP A 541 -19.18 45.03 15.70
N LEU A 542 -19.74 45.44 16.84
CA LEU A 542 -21.14 45.87 16.93
C LEU A 542 -21.38 47.14 16.11
N SER A 543 -20.45 48.10 16.18
CA SER A 543 -20.50 49.32 15.39
C SER A 543 -20.44 49.04 13.89
N ALA A 544 -19.56 48.12 13.46
CA ALA A 544 -19.45 47.72 12.06
C ALA A 544 -20.70 46.96 11.56
N ASN A 545 -21.27 46.08 12.39
CA ASN A 545 -22.46 45.29 12.07
C ASN A 545 -23.69 46.17 11.84
N ALA A 546 -23.92 47.16 12.73
CA ALA A 546 -25.06 48.07 12.63
C ALA A 546 -25.07 48.82 11.28
N VAL A 547 -23.90 49.28 10.81
CA VAL A 547 -23.80 50.15 9.64
C VAL A 547 -23.68 49.36 8.33
N SER A 548 -22.74 48.42 8.24
CA SER A 548 -22.37 47.78 6.97
C SER A 548 -22.48 46.26 6.98
N GLY A 549 -23.08 45.64 8.01
CA GLY A 549 -23.28 44.20 8.08
C GLY A 549 -24.37 43.65 7.13
N PRO A 550 -24.52 42.32 7.05
CA PRO A 550 -25.57 41.66 6.26
C PRO A 550 -26.98 41.86 6.82
N ILE A 551 -27.07 42.23 8.10
CA ILE A 551 -28.29 42.66 8.81
C ILE A 551 -28.10 44.12 9.26
N GLY A 552 -27.22 44.85 8.58
CA GLY A 552 -27.01 46.28 8.78
C GLY A 552 -27.98 47.08 7.93
N ILE A 553 -28.07 48.37 8.21
CA ILE A 553 -29.02 49.26 7.53
C ILE A 553 -28.84 49.27 5.99
N LYS A 554 -27.61 49.04 5.50
CA LYS A 554 -27.30 48.95 4.06
C LYS A 554 -27.95 47.74 3.36
N ALA A 555 -28.20 46.63 4.06
CA ALA A 555 -28.76 45.41 3.45
C ALA A 555 -30.27 45.48 3.20
N LEU A 556 -30.97 46.36 3.91
CA LEU A 556 -32.38 46.66 3.70
C LEU A 556 -32.57 47.57 2.47
N ILE A 557 -31.68 48.56 2.31
CA ILE A 557 -31.88 49.67 1.36
C ILE A 557 -31.29 49.35 -0.02
N LYS A 558 -30.17 48.61 -0.09
CA LYS A 558 -29.50 48.38 -1.37
C LYS A 558 -30.25 47.38 -2.24
N LYS A 559 -30.38 47.68 -3.53
CA LYS A 559 -30.97 46.78 -4.54
C LYS A 559 -29.95 45.81 -5.15
N GLU A 560 -28.67 46.09 -4.94
CA GLU A 560 -27.55 45.34 -5.49
C GLU A 560 -26.61 44.87 -4.38
N LYS A 561 -25.80 43.86 -4.69
CA LYS A 561 -24.82 43.32 -3.75
C LYS A 561 -23.76 44.38 -3.43
N PHE A 562 -23.31 44.44 -2.17
CA PHE A 562 -22.32 45.43 -1.73
C PHE A 562 -21.22 44.83 -0.85
N LYS A 563 -20.10 45.53 -0.72
CA LYS A 563 -18.89 45.07 -0.01
C LYS A 563 -18.64 45.90 1.27
N PRO A 564 -18.43 45.28 2.46
CA PRO A 564 -18.44 46.01 3.74
C PRO A 564 -17.07 46.34 4.35
N ASP A 565 -15.98 45.69 3.91
CA ASP A 565 -14.61 45.91 4.42
C ASP A 565 -13.64 46.25 3.28
N VAL A 566 -12.41 46.64 3.62
CA VAL A 566 -11.29 46.88 2.70
C VAL A 566 -10.19 45.83 2.86
N THR A 567 -9.37 45.64 1.84
CA THR A 567 -8.22 44.73 1.73
C THR A 567 -7.06 45.50 1.10
N ILE A 568 -5.81 45.12 1.38
CA ILE A 568 -4.64 45.74 0.74
C ILE A 568 -4.08 44.81 -0.33
N ASP A 569 -3.67 45.37 -1.46
CA ASP A 569 -2.82 44.64 -2.41
C ASP A 569 -1.41 44.53 -1.82
N SER A 570 -1.00 43.29 -1.56
CA SER A 570 0.28 42.98 -0.92
C SER A 570 1.51 43.46 -1.70
N ILE A 571 1.40 43.72 -3.01
CA ILE A 571 2.51 44.12 -3.87
C ILE A 571 2.56 45.65 -4.00
N THR A 572 1.44 46.27 -4.35
CA THR A 572 1.37 47.73 -4.62
C THR A 572 1.15 48.58 -3.38
N GLY A 573 0.70 47.98 -2.28
CA GLY A 573 0.32 48.71 -1.06
C GLY A 573 -1.00 49.47 -1.19
N GLN A 574 -1.71 49.37 -2.33
CA GLN A 574 -2.98 50.05 -2.53
C GLN A 574 -4.10 49.37 -1.74
N VAL A 575 -4.91 50.18 -1.04
CA VAL A 575 -6.07 49.69 -0.29
C VAL A 575 -7.28 49.63 -1.21
N MET A 576 -7.78 48.41 -1.45
CA MET A 576 -8.93 48.10 -2.30
C MET A 576 -10.14 47.60 -1.48
N PRO A 577 -11.38 47.68 -1.98
CA PRO A 577 -12.54 47.07 -1.31
C PRO A 577 -12.45 45.52 -1.30
N SER A 578 -12.93 44.90 -0.20
CA SER A 578 -12.87 43.45 0.02
C SER A 578 -13.63 42.62 -1.03
N SER A 579 -13.32 41.33 -1.13
CA SER A 579 -14.04 40.40 -2.03
C SER A 579 -15.43 40.00 -1.53
N PHE A 580 -15.71 40.17 -0.24
CA PHE A 580 -16.96 39.72 0.39
C PHE A 580 -18.16 40.59 -0.02
N THR A 581 -19.19 39.99 -0.61
CA THR A 581 -20.42 40.68 -1.06
C THR A 581 -21.65 40.24 -0.26
N VAL A 582 -22.45 41.20 0.22
CA VAL A 582 -23.71 40.98 0.92
C VAL A 582 -24.89 40.98 -0.06
N THR A 583 -25.83 40.04 0.08
CA THR A 583 -27.05 39.96 -0.73
C THR A 583 -28.24 40.65 -0.05
N PRO A 584 -28.90 41.60 -0.75
CA PRO A 584 -30.11 42.23 -0.24
C PRO A 584 -31.32 41.30 -0.21
N LEU A 585 -32.34 41.73 0.53
CA LEU A 585 -33.60 41.02 0.78
C LEU A 585 -34.30 40.54 -0.49
N ILE A 586 -34.35 41.38 -1.52
CA ILE A 586 -35.10 41.11 -2.77
C ILE A 586 -34.54 39.88 -3.50
N ILE A 587 -33.22 39.67 -3.49
CA ILE A 587 -32.58 38.56 -4.22
C ILE A 587 -32.88 37.21 -3.56
N LYS A 588 -33.05 37.17 -2.23
CA LYS A 588 -33.29 35.94 -1.48
C LYS A 588 -34.67 35.33 -1.74
N PHE A 589 -35.67 36.16 -2.00
CA PHE A 589 -37.04 35.69 -2.22
C PHE A 589 -37.18 34.85 -3.51
N PHE A 590 -36.55 35.28 -4.61
CA PHE A 590 -36.64 34.59 -5.90
C PHE A 590 -36.02 33.17 -5.89
N GLN A 591 -35.02 32.92 -5.04
CA GLN A 591 -34.36 31.61 -4.96
C GLN A 591 -35.24 30.53 -4.31
N VAL A 592 -36.15 30.89 -3.40
CA VAL A 592 -37.05 29.94 -2.72
C VAL A 592 -38.05 29.33 -3.69
N LEU A 593 -38.52 30.10 -4.68
CA LEU A 593 -39.50 29.67 -5.67
C LEU A 593 -38.96 28.58 -6.61
N GLU A 594 -37.67 28.62 -6.93
CA GLU A 594 -37.02 27.65 -7.82
C GLU A 594 -36.87 26.26 -7.18
N GLY A 595 -36.52 26.20 -5.89
CA GLY A 595 -36.32 24.95 -5.16
C GLY A 595 -37.58 24.09 -4.95
N MET A 596 -38.77 24.71 -4.99
CA MET A 596 -40.05 23.99 -4.90
C MET A 596 -40.31 23.10 -6.12
N LYS A 597 -39.95 23.59 -7.30
CA LYS A 597 -40.23 22.94 -8.59
C LYS A 597 -39.52 21.59 -8.72
N ASN A 598 -38.29 21.49 -8.23
CA ASN A 598 -37.44 20.31 -8.41
C ASN A 598 -37.86 19.12 -7.52
N SER A 599 -38.39 19.36 -6.32
CA SER A 599 -38.71 18.30 -5.34
C SER A 599 -39.88 17.43 -5.75
N ARG A 600 -40.92 18.03 -6.35
CA ARG A 600 -42.11 17.29 -6.80
C ARG A 600 -41.81 16.35 -7.96
N CYS A 601 -40.93 16.79 -8.86
CA CYS A 601 -40.61 16.05 -10.08
C CYS A 601 -39.93 14.71 -9.77
N HIS A 602 -39.15 14.61 -8.70
CA HIS A 602 -38.39 13.40 -8.37
C HIS A 602 -39.26 12.30 -7.75
N PHE A 603 -40.19 12.66 -6.85
CA PHE A 603 -41.00 11.69 -6.11
C PHE A 603 -41.98 10.92 -7.00
N GLU A 604 -42.63 11.61 -7.94
CA GLU A 604 -43.64 11.00 -8.82
C GLU A 604 -43.04 9.97 -9.80
N ASN A 605 -41.74 10.05 -10.07
CA ASN A 605 -41.05 9.20 -11.06
C ASN A 605 -40.60 7.81 -10.53
N SER A 606 -40.89 7.45 -9.27
CA SER A 606 -40.49 6.16 -8.67
C SER A 606 -41.51 5.02 -8.92
N ALA A 607 -41.16 3.72 -8.82
CA ALA A 607 -42.10 2.60 -9.03
C ALA A 607 -42.64 2.00 -7.71
N ASP A 608 -43.79 1.29 -7.75
CA ASP A 608 -44.42 0.64 -6.58
C ASP A 608 -44.12 -0.87 -6.55
N THR A 609 -43.22 -1.31 -5.68
CA THR A 609 -42.71 -2.70 -5.66
C THR A 609 -42.63 -3.30 -4.25
N GLY A 610 -43.27 -2.65 -3.27
CA GLY A 610 -43.15 -3.02 -1.85
C GLY A 610 -43.98 -4.24 -1.46
N LEU A 611 -43.64 -4.83 -0.31
CA LEU A 611 -44.48 -5.83 0.37
C LEU A 611 -45.86 -5.23 0.77
N PHE A 612 -45.93 -3.89 0.85
CA PHE A 612 -47.13 -3.07 1.00
C PHE A 612 -47.03 -1.84 0.07
N GLY A 613 -48.15 -1.34 -0.48
CA GLY A 613 -48.18 -0.46 -1.67
C GLY A 613 -47.95 1.06 -1.47
N LYS A 614 -47.79 1.78 -2.58
CA LYS A 614 -47.29 3.17 -2.70
C LYS A 614 -48.30 4.29 -2.43
N ASN A 615 -49.58 3.98 -2.29
CA ASN A 615 -50.63 4.99 -2.05
C ASN A 615 -50.46 5.75 -0.73
N LEU A 616 -49.82 5.13 0.27
CA LEU A 616 -49.51 5.78 1.55
C LEU A 616 -48.41 6.85 1.44
N TYR A 617 -47.51 6.74 0.45
CA TYR A 617 -46.33 7.61 0.39
C TYR A 617 -46.56 8.96 -0.31
N ARG A 618 -47.62 9.08 -1.14
CA ARG A 618 -47.87 10.28 -1.97
C ARG A 618 -48.40 11.49 -1.19
N VAL A 619 -49.12 11.26 -0.09
CA VAL A 619 -49.68 12.32 0.77
C VAL A 619 -48.57 13.08 1.51
N PHE A 620 -47.53 12.37 1.95
CA PHE A 620 -46.41 12.97 2.67
C PHE A 620 -45.57 13.92 1.81
N ASN A 621 -45.40 13.62 0.52
CA ASN A 621 -44.64 14.47 -0.41
C ASN A 621 -45.34 15.81 -0.73
N LEU A 622 -46.67 15.86 -0.69
CA LEU A 622 -47.43 17.04 -1.10
C LEU A 622 -47.48 18.12 0.01
N MET A 623 -47.52 17.68 1.28
CA MET A 623 -47.44 18.58 2.44
C MET A 623 -46.09 19.29 2.54
N GLU A 624 -44.99 18.62 2.17
CA GLU A 624 -43.63 19.17 2.27
C GLU A 624 -43.42 20.40 1.36
N VAL A 625 -43.94 20.38 0.13
CA VAL A 625 -43.56 21.37 -0.89
C VAL A 625 -44.28 22.71 -0.75
N TYR A 626 -45.58 22.71 -0.46
CA TYR A 626 -46.39 23.93 -0.52
C TYR A 626 -46.59 24.62 0.83
N ILE A 627 -46.78 23.84 1.90
CA ILE A 627 -47.01 24.38 3.23
C ILE A 627 -45.69 24.87 3.82
N PHE A 628 -44.66 24.02 3.81
CA PHE A 628 -43.41 24.34 4.46
C PHE A 628 -42.50 25.27 3.66
N ARG A 629 -42.33 25.08 2.33
CA ARG A 629 -41.33 25.85 1.57
C ARG A 629 -41.84 27.19 1.02
N PHE A 630 -43.10 27.34 0.61
CA PHE A 630 -43.62 28.59 0.03
C PHE A 630 -44.12 29.59 1.07
N LEU A 631 -45.12 29.16 1.85
CA LEU A 631 -45.86 30.05 2.75
C LEU A 631 -45.02 30.44 3.97
N LEU A 632 -44.42 29.46 4.65
CA LEU A 632 -43.63 29.71 5.86
C LEU A 632 -42.28 30.35 5.54
N VAL A 633 -41.49 29.77 4.62
CA VAL A 633 -40.12 30.25 4.35
C VAL A 633 -40.10 31.49 3.44
N GLY A 634 -40.90 31.52 2.38
CA GLY A 634 -40.88 32.60 1.38
C GLY A 634 -41.54 33.90 1.86
N ILE A 635 -42.86 33.87 2.07
CA ILE A 635 -43.65 35.08 2.38
C ILE A 635 -43.38 35.56 3.81
N LEU A 636 -43.57 34.67 4.78
CA LEU A 636 -43.50 35.03 6.20
C LEU A 636 -42.04 35.28 6.63
N GLY A 637 -41.12 34.38 6.26
CA GLY A 637 -39.70 34.48 6.60
C GLY A 637 -38.94 35.64 5.93
N VAL A 638 -39.01 35.79 4.61
CA VAL A 638 -38.12 36.72 3.87
C VAL A 638 -38.67 38.16 3.79
N LEU A 639 -39.98 38.36 3.59
CA LEU A 639 -40.53 39.69 3.33
C LEU A 639 -40.97 40.45 4.59
N ILE A 640 -41.42 39.73 5.63
CA ILE A 640 -41.97 40.36 6.85
C ILE A 640 -40.99 40.29 8.01
N ILE A 641 -40.52 39.08 8.34
CA ILE A 641 -39.64 38.89 9.51
C ILE A 641 -38.27 39.56 9.30
N LEU A 642 -37.67 39.46 8.11
CA LEU A 642 -36.30 39.92 7.87
C LEU A 642 -36.08 41.46 8.00
N PRO A 643 -36.94 42.35 7.45
CA PRO A 643 -36.80 43.81 7.66
C PRO A 643 -36.89 44.24 9.13
N ILE A 644 -37.82 43.64 9.88
CA ILE A 644 -38.02 43.91 11.31
C ILE A 644 -36.77 43.51 12.09
N ILE A 645 -36.17 42.37 11.76
CA ILE A 645 -34.90 41.93 12.33
C ILE A 645 -33.77 42.93 12.02
N ILE A 646 -33.68 43.47 10.79
CA ILE A 646 -32.63 44.43 10.42
C ILE A 646 -32.71 45.70 11.27
N LEU A 647 -33.88 46.33 11.37
CA LEU A 647 -34.05 47.56 12.15
C LEU A 647 -33.79 47.33 13.63
N SER A 648 -34.31 46.24 14.19
CA SER A 648 -34.08 45.86 15.59
C SER A 648 -32.59 45.65 15.87
N ASN A 649 -31.87 44.99 14.96
CA ASN A 649 -30.43 44.73 15.10
C ASN A 649 -29.58 46.01 15.14
N VAL A 650 -29.93 47.06 14.39
CA VAL A 650 -29.19 48.35 14.40
C VAL A 650 -29.28 49.02 15.78
N VAL A 651 -30.49 49.10 16.34
CA VAL A 651 -30.74 49.69 17.66
C VAL A 651 -30.03 48.88 18.75
N ILE A 652 -30.24 47.56 18.76
CA ILE A 652 -29.65 46.64 19.74
C ILE A 652 -28.12 46.68 19.67
N SER A 653 -27.53 46.61 18.48
CA SER A 653 -26.06 46.62 18.31
C SER A 653 -25.43 47.90 18.87
N THR A 654 -26.07 49.05 18.66
CA THR A 654 -25.57 50.35 19.15
C THR A 654 -25.62 50.42 20.67
N LEU A 655 -26.75 50.01 21.29
CA LEU A 655 -26.89 49.98 22.75
C LEU A 655 -25.92 49.00 23.41
N LEU A 656 -25.72 47.82 22.82
CA LEU A 656 -24.77 46.82 23.31
C LEU A 656 -23.32 47.30 23.23
N ALA A 657 -22.96 48.10 22.21
CA ALA A 657 -21.62 48.66 22.09
C ALA A 657 -21.32 49.64 23.24
N PHE A 658 -22.24 50.55 23.56
CA PHE A 658 -22.07 51.50 24.67
C PHE A 658 -21.98 50.83 26.04
N THR A 659 -22.71 49.74 26.23
CA THR A 659 -22.78 49.01 27.50
C THR A 659 -21.72 47.90 27.62
N ALA A 660 -20.84 47.73 26.63
CA ALA A 660 -19.87 46.63 26.56
C ALA A 660 -19.05 46.44 27.85
N TRP A 661 -18.50 47.50 28.42
CA TRP A 661 -17.68 47.41 29.64
C TRP A 661 -18.41 46.79 30.84
N LEU A 662 -19.75 46.92 30.90
CA LEU A 662 -20.57 46.40 31.99
C LEU A 662 -20.86 44.89 31.84
N TRP A 663 -21.17 44.44 30.63
CA TRP A 663 -21.57 43.04 30.40
C TRP A 663 -20.41 42.13 29.97
N ILE A 664 -19.26 42.66 29.55
CA ILE A 664 -18.08 41.84 29.23
C ILE A 664 -17.56 41.03 30.44
N PRO A 665 -17.48 41.56 31.67
CA PRO A 665 -17.16 40.75 32.85
C PRO A 665 -18.10 39.55 33.00
N VAL A 666 -19.41 39.77 32.78
CA VAL A 666 -20.41 38.70 32.78
C VAL A 666 -20.10 37.68 31.69
N THR A 667 -19.73 38.09 30.47
CA THR A 667 -19.33 37.13 29.42
C THR A 667 -18.05 36.37 29.72
N ILE A 668 -17.13 36.95 30.49
CA ILE A 668 -15.91 36.28 30.93
C ILE A 668 -16.24 35.27 32.02
N ILE A 669 -17.13 35.60 32.96
CA ILE A 669 -17.66 34.64 33.92
C ILE A 669 -18.37 33.51 33.18
N ILE A 670 -19.24 33.82 32.22
CA ILE A 670 -19.89 32.83 31.36
C ILE A 670 -18.84 31.99 30.62
N ARG A 671 -17.75 32.58 30.12
CA ARG A 671 -16.66 31.81 29.50
C ARG A 671 -15.89 30.95 30.50
N ILE A 672 -15.63 31.42 31.71
CA ILE A 672 -14.99 30.63 32.75
C ILE A 672 -15.90 29.44 33.06
N LEU A 673 -17.19 29.69 33.27
CA LEU A 673 -18.20 28.64 33.45
C LEU A 673 -18.26 27.72 32.24
N PHE A 674 -18.18 28.23 31.02
CA PHE A 674 -18.13 27.41 29.79
C PHE A 674 -16.85 26.57 29.74
N ASN A 675 -15.69 27.14 30.03
CA ASN A 675 -14.40 26.44 30.04
C ASN A 675 -14.33 25.39 31.15
N VAL A 676 -14.99 25.62 32.28
CA VAL A 676 -15.05 24.71 33.42
C VAL A 676 -16.12 23.63 33.21
N LEU A 677 -17.30 23.99 32.71
CA LEU A 677 -18.46 23.11 32.65
C LEU A 677 -18.67 22.45 31.29
N ILE A 678 -18.26 23.05 30.18
CA ILE A 678 -18.63 22.62 28.82
C ILE A 678 -17.43 22.30 27.94
N TYR A 679 -16.47 23.21 27.76
CA TYR A 679 -15.29 22.96 26.92
C TYR A 679 -14.10 23.88 27.23
N ASP A 680 -12.99 23.34 27.75
CA ASP A 680 -11.79 24.13 28.09
C ASP A 680 -11.01 24.57 26.84
N THR A 681 -11.41 25.71 26.30
CA THR A 681 -10.75 26.34 25.14
C THR A 681 -9.30 26.75 25.39
N ASP A 682 -8.89 26.89 26.65
CA ASP A 682 -7.58 27.45 27.02
C ASP A 682 -6.49 26.38 27.02
N VAL A 683 -6.89 25.11 27.16
CA VAL A 683 -6.01 23.95 27.31
C VAL A 683 -5.99 23.05 26.06
N CYS A 684 -6.77 23.40 25.02
CA CYS A 684 -6.96 22.59 23.80
C CYS A 684 -5.69 22.21 23.01
N ARG A 685 -4.56 22.86 23.26
CA ARG A 685 -3.28 22.64 22.56
C ARG A 685 -2.17 22.09 23.48
N ARG A 686 -2.51 21.25 24.46
CA ARG A 686 -1.48 20.53 25.24
C ARG A 686 -0.60 19.70 24.29
N ARG A 687 0.71 19.90 24.41
CA ARG A 687 1.72 19.36 23.47
C ARG A 687 2.08 17.88 23.70
N GLU A 688 1.57 17.25 24.75
CA GLU A 688 1.95 15.87 25.12
C GLU A 688 0.77 14.89 25.01
N LYS A 689 1.04 13.70 24.44
CA LYS A 689 0.09 12.58 24.27
C LYS A 689 0.19 11.52 25.37
N ASP A 690 1.08 11.69 26.35
CA ASP A 690 1.34 10.65 27.34
C ASP A 690 0.28 10.64 28.44
N ILE A 691 -0.60 9.64 28.35
CA ILE A 691 -1.34 8.83 29.34
C ILE A 691 -1.97 9.52 30.57
N ILE A 692 -1.34 10.53 31.17
CA ILE A 692 -1.69 11.07 32.50
C ILE A 692 -2.61 12.30 32.44
N TRP A 693 -2.86 12.89 31.27
CA TRP A 693 -3.75 14.05 31.15
C TRP A 693 -4.73 13.97 29.97
N ARG A 694 -5.34 12.79 29.77
CA ARG A 694 -6.55 12.64 28.93
C ARG A 694 -7.80 13.19 29.66
N SER A 695 -7.72 14.36 30.29
CA SER A 695 -8.97 15.07 30.61
C SER A 695 -9.54 15.54 29.27
N PRO A 696 -10.73 15.06 28.88
CA PRO A 696 -11.35 15.57 27.67
C PRO A 696 -11.51 17.08 27.81
N ASN A 697 -11.28 17.80 26.73
CA ASN A 697 -11.52 19.25 26.74
C ASN A 697 -13.01 19.53 27.01
N TRP A 698 -13.91 18.60 26.66
CA TRP A 698 -15.35 18.68 26.91
C TRP A 698 -15.70 18.37 28.36
N PHE A 699 -16.67 19.10 28.90
CA PHE A 699 -17.22 19.04 30.25
C PHE A 699 -16.16 18.79 31.34
N PRO A 700 -15.08 19.58 31.43
CA PRO A 700 -13.89 19.16 32.17
C PRO A 700 -14.16 19.03 33.68
N LEU A 701 -14.93 19.92 34.31
CA LEU A 701 -15.30 19.76 35.71
C LEU A 701 -16.16 18.51 35.92
N ILE A 702 -17.22 18.38 35.13
CA ILE A 702 -18.16 17.27 35.23
C ILE A 702 -17.43 15.96 34.97
N ILE A 703 -16.70 15.82 33.88
CA ILE A 703 -15.96 14.61 33.55
C ILE A 703 -14.89 14.31 34.59
N ASN A 704 -14.15 15.27 35.14
CA ASN A 704 -13.17 14.92 36.18
C ASN A 704 -13.85 14.52 37.51
N ILE A 705 -15.00 15.12 37.86
CA ILE A 705 -15.83 14.69 39.00
C ILE A 705 -16.45 13.31 38.73
N PHE A 706 -16.97 13.07 37.52
CA PHE A 706 -17.54 11.81 37.08
C PHE A 706 -16.46 10.74 36.92
N ASP A 707 -15.26 11.06 36.49
CA ASP A 707 -14.13 10.13 36.44
C ASP A 707 -13.70 9.78 37.85
N PHE A 708 -13.70 10.74 38.78
CA PHE A 708 -13.47 10.48 40.19
C PHE A 708 -14.55 9.57 40.80
N LEU A 709 -15.82 9.94 40.65
CA LEU A 709 -16.97 9.23 41.22
C LEU A 709 -17.23 7.91 40.50
N ILE A 710 -17.34 7.92 39.18
CA ILE A 710 -17.63 6.74 38.36
C ILE A 710 -16.36 5.91 38.13
N LEU A 711 -15.33 6.44 37.48
CA LEU A 711 -14.14 5.62 37.14
C LEU A 711 -13.25 5.30 38.35
N GLY A 712 -13.35 6.08 39.43
CA GLY A 712 -12.72 5.82 40.71
C GLY A 712 -13.62 5.00 41.64
N ILE A 713 -14.57 5.64 42.31
CA ILE A 713 -15.34 5.02 43.41
C ILE A 713 -16.29 3.92 42.88
N LEU A 714 -17.19 4.25 41.96
CA LEU A 714 -18.21 3.33 41.47
C LEU A 714 -17.58 2.20 40.67
N ASN A 715 -16.51 2.45 39.92
CA ASN A 715 -15.78 1.41 39.20
C ASN A 715 -15.07 0.47 40.17
N THR A 716 -14.57 0.97 41.31
CA THR A 716 -14.07 0.10 42.38
C THR A 716 -15.18 -0.81 42.90
N VAL A 717 -16.33 -0.23 43.26
CA VAL A 717 -17.51 -0.98 43.71
C VAL A 717 -18.03 -1.94 42.64
N TYR A 718 -18.05 -1.51 41.38
CA TYR A 718 -18.54 -2.26 40.23
C TYR A 718 -17.59 -3.41 39.87
N CYS A 719 -16.27 -3.20 39.94
CA CYS A 719 -15.30 -4.26 39.78
C CYS A 719 -15.46 -5.33 40.87
N LEU A 720 -15.66 -4.91 42.12
CA LEU A 720 -15.93 -5.82 43.23
C LEU A 720 -17.27 -6.56 43.06
N PHE A 721 -18.34 -5.83 42.72
CA PHE A 721 -19.65 -6.41 42.42
C PHE A 721 -19.59 -7.37 41.24
N LYS A 722 -18.87 -7.01 40.17
CA LYS A 722 -18.71 -7.87 39.01
C LYS A 722 -17.99 -9.15 39.35
N LEU A 723 -16.89 -9.00 40.07
CA LEU A 723 -16.05 -10.09 40.51
C LEU A 723 -16.83 -11.07 41.39
N LEU A 724 -17.59 -10.55 42.36
CA LEU A 724 -18.22 -11.37 43.39
C LEU A 724 -19.64 -11.85 43.03
N LEU A 725 -20.42 -11.03 42.32
CA LEU A 725 -21.85 -11.26 42.12
C LEU A 725 -22.24 -11.35 40.64
N TRP A 726 -21.89 -10.37 39.82
CA TRP A 726 -22.40 -10.28 38.43
C TRP A 726 -21.92 -11.41 37.54
N HIS A 727 -20.61 -11.71 37.52
CA HIS A 727 -20.09 -12.71 36.60
C HIS A 727 -20.61 -14.12 36.91
N PRO A 728 -20.59 -14.61 38.17
CA PRO A 728 -21.22 -15.89 38.53
C PRO A 728 -22.70 -15.94 38.14
N PHE A 729 -23.44 -14.87 38.43
CA PHE A 729 -24.86 -14.75 38.06
C PHE A 729 -25.05 -14.77 36.54
N TRP A 730 -24.30 -13.96 35.79
CA TRP A 730 -24.44 -13.79 34.35
C TRP A 730 -24.08 -15.05 33.56
N ILE A 731 -23.07 -15.80 34.01
CA ILE A 731 -22.72 -17.10 33.41
C ILE A 731 -23.90 -18.07 33.57
N THR A 732 -24.46 -18.14 34.78
CA THR A 732 -25.59 -19.00 35.11
C THR A 732 -26.85 -18.57 34.35
N PHE A 733 -27.14 -17.27 34.32
CA PHE A 733 -28.24 -16.69 33.58
C PHE A 733 -28.11 -16.93 32.07
N MET A 734 -26.93 -16.74 31.47
CA MET A 734 -26.72 -16.98 30.04
C MET A 734 -26.97 -18.44 29.66
N ALA A 735 -26.60 -19.38 30.52
CA ALA A 735 -26.89 -20.79 30.32
C ALA A 735 -28.41 -21.05 30.37
N ILE A 736 -29.12 -20.48 31.35
CA ILE A 736 -30.59 -20.60 31.48
C ILE A 736 -31.31 -19.90 30.32
N PHE A 737 -30.87 -18.71 29.95
CA PHE A 737 -31.44 -17.92 28.86
C PHE A 737 -31.23 -18.58 27.50
N ALA A 738 -30.07 -19.21 27.25
CA ALA A 738 -29.86 -19.99 26.03
C ALA A 738 -30.92 -21.09 25.89
N GLN A 739 -31.31 -21.71 27.01
CA GLN A 739 -32.36 -22.71 27.05
C GLN A 739 -33.77 -22.11 26.89
N MET A 740 -34.08 -21.01 27.58
CA MET A 740 -35.37 -20.32 27.48
C MET A 740 -35.62 -19.73 26.08
N ARG A 741 -34.59 -19.09 25.49
CA ARG A 741 -34.61 -18.53 24.13
C ARG A 741 -34.85 -19.62 23.09
N PHE A 742 -34.24 -20.79 23.28
CA PHE A 742 -34.49 -21.93 22.41
C PHE A 742 -35.99 -22.30 22.40
N TYR A 743 -36.62 -22.42 23.56
CA TYR A 743 -38.04 -22.78 23.66
C TYR A 743 -38.98 -21.68 23.17
N THR A 744 -38.79 -20.43 23.62
CA THR A 744 -39.63 -19.29 23.23
C THR A 744 -39.53 -18.96 21.75
N ARG A 745 -38.32 -19.02 21.16
CA ARG A 745 -38.17 -18.81 19.72
C ARG A 745 -38.73 -19.97 18.90
N SER A 746 -38.65 -21.20 19.40
CA SER A 746 -39.31 -22.36 18.78
C SER A 746 -40.84 -22.19 18.78
N PHE A 747 -41.41 -21.68 19.88
CA PHE A 747 -42.83 -21.37 19.95
C PHE A 747 -43.24 -20.19 19.05
N TYR A 748 -42.43 -19.13 19.03
CA TYR A 748 -42.65 -17.97 18.15
C TYR A 748 -42.61 -18.37 16.68
N ASP A 749 -41.59 -19.10 16.22
CA ASP A 749 -41.48 -19.53 14.83
C ASP A 749 -42.71 -20.38 14.43
N SER A 750 -43.17 -21.27 15.31
CA SER A 750 -44.43 -22.00 15.12
C SER A 750 -45.65 -21.09 15.00
N PHE A 751 -45.72 -20.00 15.76
CA PHE A 751 -46.81 -19.02 15.70
C PHE A 751 -46.75 -18.13 14.45
N THR A 752 -45.58 -17.61 14.08
CA THR A 752 -45.41 -16.80 12.85
C THR A 752 -45.64 -17.61 11.58
N ILE A 753 -45.36 -18.92 11.59
CA ILE A 753 -45.74 -19.79 10.46
C ILE A 753 -47.26 -19.84 10.26
N ILE A 754 -48.03 -19.77 11.35
CA ILE A 754 -49.49 -19.69 11.27
C ILE A 754 -49.92 -18.36 10.62
N ILE A 755 -49.27 -17.24 10.95
CA ILE A 755 -49.55 -15.92 10.35
C ILE A 755 -49.14 -15.87 8.88
N ILE A 756 -47.97 -16.40 8.53
CA ILE A 756 -47.50 -16.42 7.14
C ILE A 756 -48.39 -17.33 6.28
N LYS A 757 -48.91 -18.42 6.86
CA LYS A 757 -49.92 -19.28 6.21
C LYS A 757 -51.23 -18.52 5.90
N LEU A 758 -51.50 -17.40 6.57
CA LEU A 758 -52.73 -16.60 6.41
C LEU A 758 -52.57 -15.33 5.54
N LEU A 759 -51.43 -14.64 5.61
CA LEU A 759 -51.26 -13.28 5.03
C LEU A 759 -50.10 -13.15 4.02
N GLY A 760 -49.24 -14.15 3.93
CA GLY A 760 -48.03 -14.10 3.10
C GLY A 760 -48.35 -14.19 1.61
N ARG A 761 -47.82 -13.24 0.83
CA ARG A 761 -47.76 -13.33 -0.63
C ARG A 761 -46.32 -13.54 -1.07
N VAL A 762 -46.12 -14.30 -2.14
CA VAL A 762 -44.80 -14.48 -2.74
C VAL A 762 -44.30 -13.11 -3.21
N PRO A 763 -43.18 -12.60 -2.68
CA PRO A 763 -42.64 -11.29 -3.05
C PRO A 763 -42.18 -11.29 -4.52
N SER A 764 -42.60 -10.27 -5.28
CA SER A 764 -42.21 -10.10 -6.70
C SER A 764 -40.87 -9.37 -6.86
N SER A 765 -40.42 -8.67 -5.83
CA SER A 765 -39.11 -8.01 -5.76
C SER A 765 -38.55 -8.11 -4.35
N GLU A 766 -37.23 -8.00 -4.24
CA GLU A 766 -36.53 -8.01 -2.95
C GLU A 766 -36.99 -6.84 -2.08
N ASN A 767 -37.36 -7.15 -0.85
CA ASN A 767 -37.77 -6.18 0.16
C ASN A 767 -37.14 -6.58 1.51
N ASN A 768 -37.11 -5.67 2.50
CA ASN A 768 -36.44 -5.92 3.79
C ASN A 768 -36.95 -7.13 4.60
N ILE A 769 -38.10 -7.70 4.21
CA ILE A 769 -38.77 -8.83 4.91
C ILE A 769 -38.43 -10.18 4.26
N ALA A 770 -38.23 -10.23 2.95
CA ALA A 770 -37.87 -11.44 2.21
C ALA A 770 -37.03 -11.05 0.99
N TRP A 771 -35.86 -11.67 0.86
CA TRP A 771 -34.91 -11.43 -0.23
C TRP A 771 -34.37 -12.76 -0.75
N LYS A 772 -33.84 -12.74 -1.97
CA LYS A 772 -33.30 -13.93 -2.62
C LYS A 772 -31.87 -14.22 -2.13
N ILE A 773 -31.53 -15.49 -1.86
CA ILE A 773 -30.19 -15.89 -1.38
C ILE A 773 -29.47 -16.91 -2.26
N SER A 774 -30.19 -17.76 -2.97
CA SER A 774 -29.61 -18.66 -3.99
C SER A 774 -30.63 -18.94 -5.09
N GLY A 775 -30.17 -19.36 -6.26
CA GLY A 775 -31.00 -19.57 -7.44
C GLY A 775 -30.35 -19.04 -8.72
N PRO A 776 -30.92 -19.39 -9.88
CA PRO A 776 -30.35 -19.06 -11.18
C PRO A 776 -30.30 -17.55 -11.39
N GLY A 777 -29.10 -16.96 -11.48
CA GLY A 777 -28.90 -15.52 -11.65
C GLY A 777 -28.75 -14.69 -10.37
N LEU A 778 -28.60 -15.32 -9.20
CA LEU A 778 -28.21 -14.65 -7.95
C LEU A 778 -26.71 -14.47 -7.78
N SER A 779 -25.90 -15.37 -8.38
CA SER A 779 -24.53 -14.99 -8.66
C SER A 779 -24.60 -13.82 -9.62
N ARG A 780 -24.09 -12.66 -9.21
CA ARG A 780 -23.91 -11.50 -10.11
C ARG A 780 -22.91 -11.80 -11.25
N GLN A 781 -22.43 -13.04 -11.33
CA GLN A 781 -21.37 -13.53 -12.19
C GLN A 781 -21.89 -14.78 -12.90
N TYR A 782 -22.18 -14.61 -14.19
CA TYR A 782 -22.44 -15.71 -15.10
C TYR A 782 -21.12 -16.06 -15.79
N PHE A 783 -20.78 -17.34 -15.84
CA PHE A 783 -19.59 -17.82 -16.53
C PHE A 783 -19.95 -18.44 -17.87
N TYR A 784 -19.21 -18.09 -18.91
CA TYR A 784 -19.39 -18.63 -20.25
C TYR A 784 -18.37 -19.73 -20.52
N GLY A 785 -18.84 -20.83 -21.11
CA GLY A 785 -17.98 -21.86 -21.68
C GLY A 785 -17.56 -21.48 -23.10
N ILE A 786 -16.26 -21.60 -23.37
CA ILE A 786 -15.66 -21.32 -24.68
C ILE A 786 -14.88 -22.55 -25.17
N LYS A 787 -14.84 -22.81 -26.48
CA LYS A 787 -14.14 -23.97 -27.06
C LYS A 787 -12.64 -23.66 -27.25
N LEU A 788 -11.78 -24.69 -27.22
CA LEU A 788 -10.32 -24.55 -27.39
C LEU A 788 -9.90 -23.70 -28.62
N PRO A 789 -10.47 -23.88 -29.83
CA PRO A 789 -10.15 -23.04 -30.99
C PRO A 789 -10.32 -21.54 -30.73
N GLN A 790 -11.37 -21.16 -30.01
CA GLN A 790 -11.68 -19.77 -29.70
C GLN A 790 -10.69 -19.21 -28.67
N VAL A 791 -10.26 -20.03 -27.70
CA VAL A 791 -9.20 -19.67 -26.73
C VAL A 791 -7.89 -19.35 -27.47
N LEU A 792 -7.48 -20.20 -28.40
CA LEU A 792 -6.24 -20.00 -29.16
C LEU A 792 -6.28 -18.73 -30.02
N ILE A 793 -7.43 -18.42 -30.62
CA ILE A 793 -7.63 -17.16 -31.37
C ILE A 793 -7.44 -15.94 -30.47
N LEU A 794 -7.97 -15.96 -29.24
CA LEU A 794 -7.83 -14.86 -28.29
C LEU A 794 -6.41 -14.72 -27.76
N VAL A 795 -5.73 -15.85 -27.54
CA VAL A 795 -4.31 -15.87 -27.17
C VAL A 795 -3.47 -15.24 -28.28
N GLN A 796 -3.73 -15.57 -29.55
CA GLN A 796 -3.06 -14.94 -30.69
C GLN A 796 -3.32 -13.43 -30.75
N ALA A 797 -4.57 -12.99 -30.52
CA ALA A 797 -4.94 -11.58 -30.49
C ALA A 797 -4.20 -10.81 -29.39
N GLU A 798 -4.10 -11.37 -28.18
CA GLU A 798 -3.43 -10.70 -27.06
C GLU A 798 -1.90 -10.62 -27.28
N LEU A 799 -1.29 -11.67 -27.86
CA LEU A 799 0.12 -11.63 -28.24
C LEU A 799 0.41 -10.55 -29.30
N GLU A 800 -0.40 -10.48 -30.36
CA GLU A 800 -0.26 -9.45 -31.41
C GLU A 800 -0.54 -8.05 -30.89
N LYS A 801 -1.49 -7.90 -29.96
CA LYS A 801 -1.78 -6.62 -29.29
C LYS A 801 -0.61 -6.12 -28.46
N LYS A 802 0.07 -6.99 -27.71
CA LYS A 802 1.28 -6.61 -26.95
C LYS A 802 2.41 -6.20 -27.89
N MET A 803 2.62 -6.96 -28.95
CA MET A 803 3.60 -6.64 -29.98
C MET A 803 3.32 -5.28 -30.65
N LEU A 804 2.05 -5.00 -31.00
CA LEU A 804 1.64 -3.74 -31.62
C LEU A 804 1.81 -2.53 -30.68
N ASN A 805 1.51 -2.71 -29.39
CA ASN A 805 1.73 -1.66 -28.38
C ASN A 805 3.22 -1.36 -28.17
N LEU A 806 4.09 -2.38 -28.23
CA LEU A 806 5.53 -2.17 -28.15
C LEU A 806 6.05 -1.45 -29.40
N TYR A 807 5.56 -1.81 -30.59
CA TYR A 807 5.83 -1.10 -31.84
C TYR A 807 5.43 0.38 -31.73
N LYS A 808 4.23 0.67 -31.20
CA LYS A 808 3.75 2.03 -30.91
C LYS A 808 4.73 2.81 -30.03
N GLN A 809 5.14 2.24 -28.90
CA GLN A 809 6.04 2.89 -27.95
C GLN A 809 7.41 3.20 -28.59
N LYS A 810 7.99 2.23 -29.30
CA LYS A 810 9.26 2.43 -30.02
C LYS A 810 9.15 3.55 -31.04
N LEU A 811 8.10 3.57 -31.86
CA LEU A 811 7.89 4.61 -32.87
C LEU A 811 7.63 5.99 -32.26
N ILE A 812 6.84 6.09 -31.20
CA ILE A 812 6.61 7.37 -30.50
C ILE A 812 7.93 7.92 -29.96
N ASN A 813 8.79 7.05 -29.40
CA ASN A 813 10.11 7.47 -28.95
C ASN A 813 10.99 7.96 -30.11
N LEU A 814 10.92 7.31 -31.28
CA LEU A 814 11.63 7.75 -32.49
C LEU A 814 11.08 9.09 -33.03
N ILE A 815 9.76 9.25 -33.09
CA ILE A 815 9.08 10.49 -33.50
C ILE A 815 9.48 11.64 -32.56
N ASN A 816 9.51 11.40 -31.25
CA ASN A 816 9.84 12.44 -30.27
C ASN A 816 11.34 12.69 -30.10
N LYS A 817 12.21 11.84 -30.66
CA LYS A 817 13.68 11.90 -30.49
C LYS A 817 14.26 13.30 -30.79
N PRO A 818 13.91 14.01 -31.88
CA PRO A 818 14.46 15.35 -32.15
C PRO A 818 14.10 16.37 -31.05
N SER A 819 12.85 16.34 -30.57
CA SER A 819 12.39 17.22 -29.48
C SER A 819 13.10 16.92 -28.15
N LEU A 820 13.37 15.64 -27.87
CA LEU A 820 14.04 15.20 -26.64
C LEU A 820 15.53 15.57 -26.65
N GLU A 821 16.22 15.40 -27.79
CA GLU A 821 17.63 15.78 -27.95
C GLU A 821 17.81 17.28 -27.79
N LEU A 822 16.94 18.09 -28.40
CA LEU A 822 16.94 19.54 -28.24
C LEU A 822 16.73 19.95 -26.77
N LYS A 823 15.74 19.33 -26.10
CA LYS A 823 15.46 19.60 -24.69
C LYS A 823 16.61 19.20 -23.77
N GLN A 824 17.25 18.05 -23.99
CA GLN A 824 18.40 17.61 -23.20
C GLN A 824 19.60 18.55 -23.31
N LYS A 825 19.84 19.12 -24.49
CA LYS A 825 20.95 20.06 -24.72
C LYS A 825 20.66 21.46 -24.17
N ILE A 826 19.40 21.92 -24.25
CA ILE A 826 19.01 23.28 -23.89
C ILE A 826 18.62 23.43 -22.40
N ASN A 827 17.99 22.42 -21.79
CA ASN A 827 17.56 22.52 -20.38
C ASN A 827 18.68 22.82 -19.36
N PRO A 828 19.90 22.27 -19.47
CA PRO A 828 20.98 22.59 -18.55
C PRO A 828 21.29 24.10 -18.49
N PHE A 829 21.14 24.81 -19.61
CA PHE A 829 21.29 26.25 -19.66
C PHE A 829 20.17 26.98 -18.90
N PHE A 830 18.90 26.63 -19.14
CA PHE A 830 17.77 27.25 -18.45
C PHE A 830 17.65 26.88 -16.96
N GLN A 831 18.19 25.72 -16.56
CA GLN A 831 18.30 25.32 -15.16
C GLN A 831 19.17 26.27 -14.32
N LEU A 832 20.20 26.88 -14.92
CA LEU A 832 21.01 27.91 -14.24
C LEU A 832 20.18 29.15 -13.84
N PHE A 833 19.05 29.36 -14.51
CA PHE A 833 18.14 30.49 -14.29
C PHE A 833 16.81 30.08 -13.62
N ASN A 834 16.70 28.87 -13.08
CA ASN A 834 15.45 28.29 -12.55
C ASN A 834 14.27 28.32 -13.56
N ALA A 835 14.55 28.30 -14.86
CA ALA A 835 13.56 28.28 -15.93
C ALA A 835 13.47 26.88 -16.58
N GLN A 836 12.35 26.59 -17.25
CA GLN A 836 12.16 25.34 -18.00
C GLN A 836 11.90 25.63 -19.47
N PHE A 837 12.61 24.94 -20.36
CA PHE A 837 12.40 25.04 -21.80
C PHE A 837 11.31 24.06 -22.27
N SER A 838 10.32 24.60 -22.98
CA SER A 838 9.27 23.82 -23.66
C SER A 838 9.36 24.03 -25.16
N PHE A 839 9.45 22.92 -25.89
CA PHE A 839 9.38 22.88 -27.35
C PHE A 839 8.21 21.97 -27.75
N ASP A 840 7.23 22.53 -28.46
CA ASP A 840 6.07 21.78 -28.98
C ASP A 840 6.21 21.73 -30.50
N ASP A 841 6.39 20.52 -31.05
CA ASP A 841 6.51 20.28 -32.48
C ASP A 841 5.15 19.79 -33.04
N PRO A 842 4.44 20.63 -33.82
CA PRO A 842 3.18 20.25 -34.46
C PRO A 842 3.31 19.01 -35.35
N ALA A 843 4.48 18.78 -35.94
CA ALA A 843 4.74 17.64 -36.83
C ALA A 843 4.81 16.32 -36.03
N CYS A 844 5.47 16.31 -34.87
CA CYS A 844 5.44 15.18 -33.93
C CYS A 844 4.00 14.84 -33.52
N ARG A 845 3.21 15.87 -33.20
CA ARG A 845 1.79 15.70 -32.83
C ARG A 845 0.96 15.13 -33.97
N TYR A 846 1.17 15.58 -35.20
CA TYR A 846 0.51 15.03 -36.38
C TYR A 846 0.88 13.56 -36.62
N LEU A 847 2.17 13.22 -36.60
CA LEU A 847 2.64 11.85 -36.82
C LEU A 847 2.15 10.89 -35.73
N THR A 848 2.15 11.33 -34.47
CA THR A 848 1.60 10.55 -33.35
C THR A 848 0.10 10.33 -33.53
N ASN A 849 -0.66 11.35 -33.94
CA ASN A 849 -2.09 11.21 -34.21
C ASN A 849 -2.39 10.27 -35.40
N GLN A 850 -1.54 10.24 -36.44
CA GLN A 850 -1.73 9.31 -37.57
C GLN A 850 -1.37 7.87 -37.19
N LEU A 851 -0.30 7.70 -36.41
CA LEU A 851 0.09 6.40 -35.87
C LEU A 851 -1.00 5.85 -34.96
N ASP A 852 -1.54 6.69 -34.07
CA ASP A 852 -2.64 6.33 -33.17
C ASP A 852 -3.87 5.89 -33.95
N LYS A 853 -4.28 6.64 -34.98
CA LYS A 853 -5.41 6.25 -35.83
C LYS A 853 -5.21 4.89 -36.50
N GLN A 854 -4.03 4.63 -37.06
CA GLN A 854 -3.72 3.35 -37.70
C GLN A 854 -3.67 2.18 -36.74
N ILE A 855 -3.14 2.40 -35.53
CA ILE A 855 -3.10 1.39 -34.48
C ILE A 855 -4.50 1.15 -33.91
N ASP A 856 -5.33 2.18 -33.76
CA ASP A 856 -6.71 2.04 -33.30
C ASP A 856 -7.57 1.30 -34.34
N GLU A 857 -7.40 1.60 -35.64
CA GLU A 857 -7.99 0.85 -36.75
C GLU A 857 -7.56 -0.62 -36.69
N ARG A 858 -6.28 -0.90 -36.41
CA ARG A 858 -5.73 -2.25 -36.25
C ARG A 858 -6.31 -3.01 -35.07
N LEU A 859 -6.34 -2.37 -33.90
CA LEU A 859 -6.86 -2.93 -32.66
C LEU A 859 -8.36 -3.23 -32.77
N SER A 860 -9.09 -2.48 -33.59
CA SER A 860 -10.52 -2.72 -33.84
C SER A 860 -10.83 -4.04 -34.56
N LEU A 861 -9.83 -4.68 -35.20
CA LEU A 861 -9.95 -5.98 -35.85
C LEU A 861 -9.82 -7.14 -34.85
N PHE A 862 -9.18 -6.91 -33.70
CA PHE A 862 -8.91 -7.97 -32.73
C PHE A 862 -10.17 -8.31 -31.93
N PRO A 863 -10.46 -9.61 -31.74
CA PRO A 863 -11.59 -10.04 -30.95
C PRO A 863 -11.38 -9.63 -29.48
N SER A 864 -12.37 -8.94 -28.91
CA SER A 864 -12.40 -8.63 -27.48
C SER A 864 -13.53 -9.39 -26.81
N LEU A 865 -13.24 -10.00 -25.65
CA LEU A 865 -14.26 -10.58 -24.78
C LEU A 865 -14.48 -9.68 -23.58
N LYS A 866 -15.76 -9.41 -23.28
CA LYS A 866 -16.19 -8.67 -22.08
C LYS A 866 -16.81 -9.58 -21.02
N HIS A 867 -16.62 -10.90 -21.14
CA HIS A 867 -17.34 -11.90 -20.36
C HIS A 867 -16.38 -12.69 -19.46
N GLN A 868 -16.87 -13.12 -18.30
CA GLN A 868 -16.12 -13.95 -17.38
C GLN A 868 -16.18 -15.41 -17.87
N ILE A 869 -15.02 -16.02 -18.13
CA ILE A 869 -14.89 -17.39 -18.64
C ILE A 869 -14.21 -18.23 -17.58
N ARG A 870 -14.75 -19.43 -17.36
CA ARG A 870 -14.20 -20.46 -16.47
C ARG A 870 -14.24 -21.82 -17.15
N PHE A 871 -13.33 -22.68 -16.71
CA PHE A 871 -13.14 -24.03 -17.24
C PHE A 871 -13.30 -25.04 -16.10
N THR A 872 -13.70 -26.26 -16.43
CA THR A 872 -13.58 -27.37 -15.46
C THR A 872 -12.11 -27.68 -15.20
N GLU A 873 -11.79 -28.38 -14.10
CA GLU A 873 -10.41 -28.71 -13.76
C GLU A 873 -9.69 -29.46 -14.91
N ASP A 874 -10.39 -30.37 -15.57
CA ASP A 874 -9.86 -31.15 -16.70
C ASP A 874 -9.69 -30.30 -17.96
N GLU A 875 -10.68 -29.45 -18.28
CA GLU A 875 -10.60 -28.51 -19.40
C GLU A 875 -9.46 -27.51 -19.19
N LEU A 876 -9.28 -26.99 -17.97
CA LEU A 876 -8.24 -26.01 -17.65
C LEU A 876 -6.83 -26.61 -17.82
N LYS A 877 -6.59 -27.81 -17.30
CA LYS A 877 -5.31 -28.54 -17.47
C LYS A 877 -5.01 -28.77 -18.95
N PHE A 878 -6.03 -29.18 -19.71
CA PHE A 878 -5.89 -29.42 -21.15
C PHE A 878 -5.62 -28.13 -21.94
N ILE A 879 -6.39 -27.07 -21.67
CA ILE A 879 -6.25 -25.76 -22.34
C ILE A 879 -4.90 -25.13 -22.02
N LEU A 880 -4.46 -25.12 -20.76
CA LEU A 880 -3.15 -24.57 -20.39
C LEU A 880 -1.99 -25.31 -21.07
N LYS A 881 -2.08 -26.64 -21.22
CA LYS A 881 -1.10 -27.43 -21.96
C LYS A 881 -1.04 -27.01 -23.44
N GLN A 882 -2.20 -26.82 -24.08
CA GLN A 882 -2.27 -26.43 -25.49
C GLN A 882 -1.83 -24.98 -25.71
N VAL A 883 -2.26 -24.05 -24.85
CA VAL A 883 -1.82 -22.66 -24.86
C VAL A 883 -0.31 -22.55 -24.68
N LYS A 884 0.29 -23.33 -23.77
CA LYS A 884 1.75 -23.37 -23.58
C LYS A 884 2.50 -23.79 -24.83
N SER A 885 2.04 -24.84 -25.50
CA SER A 885 2.63 -25.29 -26.77
C SER A 885 2.53 -24.20 -27.83
N PHE A 886 1.35 -23.57 -27.95
CA PHE A 886 1.08 -22.51 -28.92
C PHE A 886 1.94 -21.26 -28.67
N VAL A 887 2.00 -20.76 -27.43
CA VAL A 887 2.77 -19.57 -27.04
C VAL A 887 4.27 -19.78 -27.28
N LYS A 888 4.81 -20.96 -26.94
CA LYS A 888 6.23 -21.28 -27.18
C LYS A 888 6.59 -21.17 -28.67
N LYS A 889 5.71 -21.64 -29.55
CA LYS A 889 5.90 -21.55 -31.02
C LYS A 889 5.78 -20.11 -31.51
N GLN A 890 4.78 -19.35 -31.07
CA GLN A 890 4.57 -17.96 -31.49
C GLN A 890 5.71 -17.02 -31.05
N ILE A 891 6.27 -17.21 -29.85
CA ILE A 891 7.41 -16.42 -29.35
C ILE A 891 8.65 -16.61 -30.24
N ILE A 892 8.88 -17.82 -30.74
CA ILE A 892 10.01 -18.14 -31.62
C ILE A 892 9.78 -17.58 -33.02
N LEU A 893 8.58 -17.75 -33.59
CA LEU A 893 8.25 -17.31 -34.95
C LEU A 893 8.26 -15.78 -35.12
N LYS A 894 7.80 -15.04 -34.10
CA LYS A 894 7.67 -13.57 -34.13
C LYS A 894 8.75 -12.83 -33.33
N ASP A 895 9.85 -13.54 -33.03
CA ASP A 895 11.03 -13.07 -32.27
C ASP A 895 10.71 -12.20 -31.04
N MET A 896 9.85 -12.71 -30.14
CA MET A 896 9.40 -11.96 -28.95
C MET A 896 10.35 -12.09 -27.73
N LYS A 897 11.59 -12.55 -27.95
CA LYS A 897 12.41 -13.32 -26.99
C LYS A 897 12.87 -12.59 -25.72
N SER A 898 12.84 -11.26 -25.67
CA SER A 898 13.24 -10.48 -24.47
C SER A 898 12.05 -9.77 -23.82
N TYR A 899 11.26 -9.05 -24.59
CA TYR A 899 10.29 -8.10 -24.05
C TYR A 899 9.03 -8.74 -23.44
N ILE A 900 8.60 -9.91 -23.91
CA ILE A 900 7.32 -10.49 -23.46
C ILE A 900 7.40 -10.93 -21.99
N TRP A 901 8.58 -11.37 -21.56
CA TRP A 901 8.87 -11.75 -20.17
C TRP A 901 8.83 -10.52 -19.24
N ASP A 902 9.46 -9.42 -19.65
CA ASP A 902 9.46 -8.15 -18.91
C ASP A 902 8.05 -7.56 -18.81
N THR A 903 7.26 -7.65 -19.88
CA THR A 903 5.89 -7.11 -19.94
C THR A 903 4.95 -7.77 -18.94
N TYR A 904 5.15 -9.07 -18.65
CA TYR A 904 4.35 -9.83 -17.69
C TYR A 904 5.02 -10.04 -16.33
N TYR A 905 6.22 -9.47 -16.12
CA TYR A 905 7.04 -9.62 -14.91
C TYR A 905 7.35 -11.08 -14.56
N VAL A 906 7.71 -11.88 -15.57
CA VAL A 906 8.02 -13.31 -15.44
C VAL A 906 9.50 -13.56 -15.73
N GLN A 907 10.14 -14.47 -15.00
CA GLN A 907 11.53 -14.85 -15.29
C GLN A 907 11.62 -15.52 -16.66
N LYS A 908 12.67 -15.16 -17.42
CA LYS A 908 12.91 -15.70 -18.76
C LYS A 908 12.98 -17.23 -18.72
N GLY A 909 12.07 -17.90 -19.43
CA GLY A 909 11.99 -19.36 -19.51
C GLY A 909 10.85 -20.01 -18.71
N ASP A 910 10.17 -19.27 -17.83
CA ASP A 910 9.00 -19.80 -17.09
C ASP A 910 7.70 -19.69 -17.91
N TYR A 911 7.56 -20.60 -18.88
CA TYR A 911 6.40 -20.65 -19.76
C TYR A 911 5.08 -20.96 -19.03
N ASN A 912 5.13 -21.61 -17.86
CA ASN A 912 3.91 -21.93 -17.11
C ASN A 912 3.30 -20.65 -16.55
N LEU A 913 4.10 -19.89 -15.80
CA LEU A 913 3.66 -18.63 -15.23
C LEU A 913 3.28 -17.62 -16.32
N LEU A 914 4.00 -17.61 -17.44
CA LEU A 914 3.66 -16.75 -18.59
C LEU A 914 2.28 -17.08 -19.16
N CYS A 915 1.95 -18.37 -19.35
CA CYS A 915 0.66 -18.78 -19.90
C CYS A 915 -0.49 -18.47 -18.94
N GLU A 916 -0.30 -18.68 -17.63
CA GLU A 916 -1.27 -18.27 -16.60
C GLU A 916 -1.52 -16.76 -16.65
N LYS A 917 -0.45 -15.95 -16.75
CA LYS A 917 -0.56 -14.49 -16.86
C LYS A 917 -1.27 -14.04 -18.13
N ILE A 918 -1.02 -14.70 -19.27
CA ILE A 918 -1.72 -14.43 -20.54
C ILE A 918 -3.20 -14.79 -20.43
N MET A 919 -3.53 -15.96 -19.86
CA MET A 919 -4.92 -16.36 -19.64
C MET A 919 -5.65 -15.38 -18.72
N VAL A 920 -5.00 -14.92 -17.65
CA VAL A 920 -5.55 -13.89 -16.74
C VAL A 920 -5.71 -12.54 -17.44
N ALA A 921 -4.81 -12.18 -18.36
CA ALA A 921 -4.93 -10.95 -19.13
C ALA A 921 -6.12 -10.96 -20.10
N ILE A 922 -6.47 -12.12 -20.65
CA ILE A 922 -7.58 -12.30 -21.60
C ILE A 922 -8.92 -12.44 -20.88
N PHE A 923 -8.97 -13.28 -19.83
CA PHE A 923 -10.23 -13.73 -19.20
C PHE A 923 -10.45 -13.21 -17.76
N GLY A 924 -9.46 -12.56 -17.17
CA GLY A 924 -9.46 -12.13 -15.77
C GLY A 924 -8.95 -13.20 -14.80
N GLN A 925 -8.80 -12.83 -13.53
CA GLN A 925 -8.14 -13.67 -12.50
C GLN A 925 -8.90 -14.97 -12.19
N ALA A 926 -10.22 -14.97 -12.38
CA ALA A 926 -11.09 -16.10 -12.04
C ALA A 926 -10.97 -17.31 -12.98
N VAL A 927 -10.23 -17.21 -14.09
CA VAL A 927 -10.08 -18.29 -15.10
C VAL A 927 -9.20 -19.45 -14.62
N LEU A 928 -8.32 -19.18 -13.64
CA LEU A 928 -7.40 -20.19 -13.07
C LEU A 928 -8.06 -21.00 -11.96
N ASP A 929 -9.23 -20.56 -11.47
CA ASP A 929 -10.01 -21.29 -10.48
C ASP A 929 -10.92 -22.28 -11.23
N PRO A 930 -10.90 -23.58 -10.88
CA PRO A 930 -11.78 -24.56 -11.48
C PRO A 930 -13.24 -24.29 -11.13
N PHE A 931 -14.13 -24.65 -12.04
CA PHE A 931 -15.58 -24.57 -11.89
C PHE A 931 -16.10 -25.40 -10.70
N GLU A 932 -16.99 -24.85 -9.88
CA GLU A 932 -17.68 -25.56 -8.80
C GLU A 932 -19.07 -26.06 -9.28
N ASP A 933 -19.52 -27.24 -8.81
CA ASP A 933 -20.75 -27.93 -9.28
C ASP A 933 -22.07 -27.12 -9.18
N ILE A 934 -22.05 -25.96 -8.51
CA ILE A 934 -23.20 -25.10 -8.21
C ILE A 934 -23.34 -23.96 -9.25
N GLU A 935 -22.30 -23.70 -10.06
CA GLU A 935 -22.28 -22.59 -11.02
C GLU A 935 -23.03 -22.94 -12.33
N MET A 936 -23.65 -21.97 -13.01
CA MET A 936 -24.30 -22.19 -14.32
C MET A 936 -23.37 -21.82 -15.48
N ARG A 937 -23.25 -22.72 -16.46
CA ARG A 937 -22.42 -22.55 -17.67
C ARG A 937 -23.30 -22.30 -18.89
N PHE A 938 -23.04 -21.22 -19.62
CA PHE A 938 -23.62 -20.99 -20.95
C PHE A 938 -22.58 -21.24 -22.03
N GLN A 939 -22.87 -22.09 -23.02
CA GLN A 939 -21.99 -22.25 -24.17
C GLN A 939 -22.17 -21.09 -25.15
N LEU A 940 -21.08 -20.40 -25.47
CA LEU A 940 -21.07 -19.41 -26.55
C LEU A 940 -21.10 -20.14 -27.90
N ASN A 941 -22.30 -20.27 -28.47
CA ASN A 941 -22.48 -20.79 -29.82
C ASN A 941 -22.21 -19.66 -30.84
N VAL A 942 -21.11 -19.77 -31.57
CA VAL A 942 -20.81 -18.90 -32.70
C VAL A 942 -21.53 -19.44 -33.93
N SER A 943 -22.20 -18.57 -34.70
CA SER A 943 -22.74 -18.91 -36.01
C SER A 943 -21.59 -19.45 -36.88
N GLN A 944 -21.65 -20.74 -37.21
CA GLN A 944 -20.63 -21.45 -37.96
C GLN A 944 -20.49 -20.85 -39.36
N ASN A 945 -19.45 -20.05 -39.59
CA ASN A 945 -18.86 -19.98 -40.92
C ASN A 945 -17.78 -21.05 -41.01
N PHE A 946 -18.20 -22.18 -41.58
CA PHE A 946 -17.38 -23.31 -42.01
C PHE A 946 -16.32 -22.84 -43.00
N ASP A 947 -15.09 -22.58 -42.52
CA ASP A 947 -13.86 -22.80 -43.31
C ASP A 947 -12.54 -22.71 -42.49
N PHE A 948 -12.63 -22.49 -41.17
CA PHE A 948 -11.46 -22.31 -40.29
C PHE A 948 -11.19 -23.50 -39.37
N ILE A 949 -12.23 -24.23 -38.94
CA ILE A 949 -12.08 -25.44 -38.10
C ILE A 949 -11.37 -26.56 -38.87
N SER A 950 -11.65 -26.69 -40.18
CA SER A 950 -10.93 -27.58 -41.10
C SER A 950 -9.48 -27.16 -41.37
N LYS A 951 -9.15 -25.89 -41.13
CA LYS A 951 -7.78 -25.37 -41.20
C LYS A 951 -7.05 -25.60 -39.87
N ILE A 952 -7.73 -25.58 -38.72
CA ILE A 952 -7.21 -25.90 -37.37
C ILE A 952 -6.68 -27.33 -37.22
N ASP A 953 -7.20 -28.27 -38.02
CA ASP A 953 -6.63 -29.62 -38.15
C ASP A 953 -5.40 -29.66 -39.05
N ARG A 954 -5.21 -28.71 -39.98
CA ARG A 954 -3.99 -28.61 -40.83
C ARG A 954 -2.84 -27.91 -40.10
N VAL A 955 -3.07 -26.71 -39.60
CA VAL A 955 -3.33 -26.44 -38.17
C VAL A 955 -2.65 -27.32 -37.08
N LEU A 956 -2.98 -28.59 -37.14
CA LEU A 956 -2.60 -29.74 -36.35
C LEU A 956 -1.40 -30.59 -36.78
N ASP A 957 -0.76 -30.32 -37.94
CA ASP A 957 0.01 -31.29 -38.75
C ASP A 957 1.47 -31.02 -39.25
N GLY A 958 2.20 -30.01 -38.77
CA GLY A 958 3.62 -29.72 -39.05
C GLY A 958 3.96 -28.94 -40.33
N ASP A 959 3.27 -29.12 -41.47
CA ASP A 959 3.60 -28.50 -42.78
C ASP A 959 3.10 -27.05 -42.93
N LEU A 960 3.32 -26.26 -41.87
CA LEU A 960 2.51 -25.16 -41.36
C LEU A 960 1.36 -25.68 -40.48
N LEU A 961 1.64 -25.58 -39.16
CA LEU A 961 0.78 -25.93 -38.03
C LEU A 961 0.52 -27.44 -37.96
N PHE A 962 0.34 -28.05 -36.76
CA PHE A 962 1.31 -28.82 -35.98
C PHE A 962 1.14 -30.31 -35.57
N GLN A 963 1.74 -31.33 -36.22
CA GLN A 963 1.59 -32.75 -35.82
C GLN A 963 2.62 -33.19 -34.79
N LEU A 964 2.13 -34.05 -33.90
CA LEU A 964 2.78 -34.92 -32.89
C LEU A 964 2.96 -36.32 -33.53
N PRO A 965 3.76 -37.29 -32.99
CA PRO A 965 4.01 -37.62 -31.57
C PRO A 965 5.51 -37.95 -31.28
N CYS A 966 6.03 -38.35 -30.12
CA CYS A 966 5.61 -39.40 -29.17
C CYS A 966 6.13 -39.18 -27.72
N ASP A 967 5.29 -39.63 -26.78
CA ASP A 967 5.48 -40.32 -25.49
C ASP A 967 6.62 -39.97 -24.51
N TYR A 968 6.28 -39.86 -23.21
CA TYR A 968 6.89 -40.55 -22.05
C TYR A 968 6.15 -40.18 -20.74
N GLN A 969 6.00 -41.15 -19.83
CA GLN A 969 5.46 -41.05 -18.46
C GLN A 969 6.59 -40.88 -17.44
N ILE A 970 6.45 -40.05 -16.39
CA ILE A 970 7.19 -40.21 -15.10
C ILE A 970 6.36 -39.69 -13.90
N GLN A 971 6.39 -40.45 -12.80
CA GLN A 971 5.70 -40.28 -11.50
C GLN A 971 6.34 -39.24 -10.56
N PRO A 972 5.63 -38.73 -9.52
CA PRO A 972 6.22 -37.81 -8.55
C PRO A 972 6.88 -38.55 -7.36
N LYS A 973 8.14 -38.22 -7.06
CA LYS A 973 8.82 -38.56 -5.80
C LYS A 973 8.62 -37.43 -4.78
N LYS A 974 8.15 -37.76 -3.57
CA LYS A 974 8.22 -36.89 -2.38
C LYS A 974 9.63 -36.99 -1.77
N GLN A 975 10.25 -35.85 -1.46
CA GLN A 975 11.42 -35.80 -0.57
C GLN A 975 10.97 -35.38 0.84
N GLY A 976 11.33 -36.20 1.83
CA GLY A 976 11.20 -35.90 3.26
C GLY A 976 12.33 -34.99 3.72
N GLY A 977 11.99 -33.99 4.54
CA GLY A 977 12.94 -33.07 5.13
C GLY A 977 13.56 -33.63 6.41
N ASN A 978 14.89 -33.63 6.44
CA ASN A 978 15.69 -33.54 7.65
C ASN A 978 16.49 -32.23 7.56
N ASP A 979 16.16 -31.25 8.40
CA ASP A 979 16.85 -29.95 8.49
C ASP A 979 18.23 -30.15 9.15
N ILE A 980 19.21 -30.55 8.36
CA ILE A 980 20.63 -30.42 8.74
C ILE A 980 20.99 -28.95 8.49
N VAL A 981 21.24 -28.19 9.57
CA VAL A 981 21.74 -26.81 9.44
C VAL A 981 23.21 -26.89 9.00
N GLN A 982 23.45 -26.65 7.71
CA GLN A 982 24.76 -26.75 7.07
C GLN A 982 25.59 -25.47 7.27
N LYS A 983 26.92 -25.64 7.36
CA LYS A 983 27.88 -24.53 7.45
C LYS A 983 28.03 -23.87 6.09
N LYS A 984 27.17 -22.89 5.79
CA LYS A 984 27.20 -22.15 4.52
C LYS A 984 28.58 -21.59 4.22
N PHE A 985 29.01 -21.79 2.98
CA PHE A 985 30.15 -21.09 2.41
C PHE A 985 29.88 -19.57 2.34
N ILE A 986 30.83 -18.76 2.81
CA ILE A 986 30.79 -17.29 2.69
C ILE A 986 31.96 -16.87 1.80
N SER A 987 31.66 -16.39 0.59
CA SER A 987 32.69 -15.85 -0.30
C SER A 987 33.35 -14.62 0.34
N TYR A 988 34.68 -14.56 0.33
CA TYR A 988 35.40 -13.35 0.75
C TYR A 988 35.08 -12.14 -0.10
N GLN A 989 34.47 -12.30 -1.29
CA GLN A 989 33.87 -11.18 -2.04
C GLN A 989 32.79 -10.47 -1.22
N HIS A 990 31.92 -11.23 -0.55
CA HIS A 990 30.86 -10.68 0.29
C HIS A 990 31.46 -9.99 1.51
N VAL A 991 32.53 -10.53 2.09
CA VAL A 991 33.27 -9.90 3.20
C VAL A 991 33.87 -8.56 2.74
N LEU A 992 34.55 -8.54 1.60
CA LEU A 992 35.15 -7.33 1.01
C LEU A 992 34.10 -6.31 0.60
N GLN A 993 32.99 -6.73 0.01
CA GLN A 993 31.90 -5.85 -0.40
C GLN A 993 31.19 -5.23 0.79
N GLU A 994 30.95 -6.00 1.86
CA GLU A 994 30.47 -5.46 3.12
C GLU A 994 31.48 -4.41 3.62
N VAL A 995 32.75 -4.78 3.82
CA VAL A 995 33.84 -3.87 4.27
C VAL A 995 33.89 -2.56 3.45
N TRP A 996 33.83 -2.66 2.11
CA TRP A 996 33.87 -1.53 1.18
C TRP A 996 32.61 -0.65 1.21
N ASN A 997 31.42 -1.26 1.21
CA ASN A 997 30.16 -0.53 1.35
C ASN A 997 30.12 0.25 2.66
N TRP A 998 30.72 -0.28 3.72
CA TRP A 998 30.83 0.41 5.01
C TRP A 998 31.77 1.61 4.98
N GLN A 999 32.95 1.49 4.35
CA GLN A 999 33.87 2.62 4.21
C GLN A 999 33.26 3.78 3.40
N ASN A 1000 32.43 3.47 2.40
CA ASN A 1000 31.77 4.46 1.55
C ASN A 1000 30.57 5.16 2.22
N LEU A 1001 29.88 4.49 3.15
CA LEU A 1001 28.70 5.05 3.83
C LEU A 1001 29.11 5.92 5.03
N LYS A 1002 29.49 7.18 4.76
CA LYS A 1002 29.72 8.21 5.80
C LYS A 1002 28.46 8.66 6.58
N GLN A 1003 27.35 7.94 6.57
CA GLN A 1003 26.08 8.43 7.10
C GLN A 1003 25.50 7.59 8.25
N ASN A 1004 25.42 8.23 9.42
CA ASN A 1004 24.62 7.90 10.60
C ASN A 1004 24.64 6.42 11.03
N GLN A 1005 25.74 6.03 11.70
CA GLN A 1005 26.05 4.71 12.27
C GLN A 1005 25.01 4.15 13.27
N SER A 1006 24.03 4.94 13.71
CA SER A 1006 22.90 4.49 14.54
C SER A 1006 21.78 3.77 13.75
N SER A 1007 21.79 3.87 12.42
CA SER A 1007 20.74 3.36 11.51
C SER A 1007 20.92 1.92 11.02
N LEU A 1008 21.95 1.21 11.48
CA LEU A 1008 22.25 -0.15 11.00
C LEU A 1008 21.17 -1.16 11.43
N ASN A 1009 20.17 -1.39 10.58
CA ASN A 1009 19.05 -2.29 10.85
C ASN A 1009 19.47 -3.76 11.03
N SER A 1010 20.62 -4.16 10.47
CA SER A 1010 21.15 -5.52 10.56
C SER A 1010 22.11 -5.69 11.75
N LYS A 1011 21.76 -6.57 12.70
CA LYS A 1011 22.64 -6.97 13.83
C LYS A 1011 23.89 -7.71 13.36
N ARG A 1012 23.81 -8.39 12.21
CA ARG A 1012 24.89 -9.12 11.55
C ARG A 1012 26.00 -8.16 11.12
N ASN A 1013 25.62 -7.03 10.52
CA ASN A 1013 26.57 -6.04 9.99
C ASN A 1013 27.21 -5.22 11.12
N ARG A 1014 26.47 -4.98 12.22
CA ARG A 1014 27.06 -4.39 13.44
C ARG A 1014 28.12 -5.27 14.09
N CYS A 1015 28.10 -6.59 13.88
CA CYS A 1015 29.18 -7.45 14.30
C CYS A 1015 30.44 -7.04 13.53
N LEU A 1016 30.43 -7.13 12.20
CA LEU A 1016 31.56 -6.74 11.32
C LEU A 1016 32.17 -5.35 11.58
N ILE A 1017 31.33 -4.34 11.82
CA ILE A 1017 31.73 -2.93 11.90
C ILE A 1017 32.53 -2.57 13.16
N ASN A 1018 32.39 -3.31 14.27
CA ASN A 1018 33.08 -2.94 15.51
C ASN A 1018 34.57 -3.34 15.52
N TYR A 1019 35.07 -3.97 14.46
CA TYR A 1019 36.40 -4.60 14.44
C TYR A 1019 37.44 -3.86 13.59
N SER A 1020 37.12 -2.70 13.02
CA SER A 1020 37.77 -2.31 11.76
C SER A 1020 38.29 -0.89 11.58
N ILE A 1021 38.13 0.02 12.54
CA ILE A 1021 38.49 1.43 12.30
C ILE A 1021 39.95 1.71 12.72
N ASP A 1022 40.73 2.40 11.89
CA ASP A 1022 42.06 2.95 12.23
C ASP A 1022 41.92 4.30 12.96
N PRO A 1023 42.61 4.60 14.08
CA PRO A 1023 42.34 5.80 14.88
C PRO A 1023 43.33 6.96 14.69
N LYS A 1024 44.25 6.96 13.72
CA LYS A 1024 45.25 8.06 13.57
C LYS A 1024 44.81 9.27 12.72
N GLU A 1025 43.63 9.26 12.13
CA GLU A 1025 43.01 10.39 11.40
C GLU A 1025 41.51 10.48 11.75
#